data_AF-B9Y3X0-F1
#
_entry.id   AF-B9Y3X0-F1
#
_cell.length_a   1.000
_cell.length_b   1.000
_cell.length_c   1.000
_cell.angle_alpha   90.00
_cell.angle_beta   90.00
_cell.angle_gamma   90.00
#
_symmetry.space_group_name_H-M   'P 1'
#
loop_
_entity.id
_entity.type
_entity.pdbx_description
1 polymer ?
#
loop_
_entity_poly.entity_id
_entity_poly.type
_entity_poly.pdbx_seq_one_letter_code
_entity_poly.pdbx_strand_id
1 'polypeptide(L)'
;MANLDRKMQIVSFLNHQTGWTTTAMIAQRFGFSVRSVKYSVAELNKEYGALILSSNKGYKIDKLKAAQILSFLPSQTIPASYEERKRYIINTLLLQNQRMSISDLSDKLCISPITLQNELSRMRTDLMQFHLNIHTKNDMVNITGLAKDKRAVILSLINEEIKSSYFSLERIQEIFTSVSLARIKQLILQVMHKYEYFLDDYSLLNYVLHIALTVELRSSNPARKFNASRQELVSHADMLNLASAHVQSIVNDLYVLLKENYDTDFTLYDLYEASVLMMTRAVSSQMSAIAYDQISVILGADIQRLLDNIVQSVENTYCIDLNNESFLIKFAFHLKNLLLRLENDIQITNLQFESIKTDYPLIYAISVHISNVIYQFTGHVLPEDEIAYITLHIGVLMEETRAKSDKISCLVLCNDYQQIGQRLIKKLSAVFSESLLISDVLTHTALPQPLPPADLVLSTAPCALQVQPLVYYQIDQFLSEKDIRRIFELIDEIKKRKMKDFIREKILYFFHPDLFFACRQFATHTDAIEVMCAAMTAGGYVDEDYRQQIDYHEKLSPSAYGNIAIPHPLDNKAKSSAIAVSVNPRPIQWGANQVNLVFMLSLMEKDKEQFSNIFDFIVHIMKDEETFRKMMEVTSFEEFTSLLVSCY
;
A
#
# COMPACT_ATOMS: atom_id res chain seq x y z
N MET A 1 -15.84 -16.42 39.95
CA MET A 1 -15.14 -16.41 38.65
C MET A 1 -16.11 -16.49 37.46
N ALA A 2 -17.04 -17.45 37.40
CA ALA A 2 -17.98 -17.60 36.26
C ALA A 2 -18.85 -16.35 35.89
N ASN A 3 -19.19 -15.48 36.84
CA ASN A 3 -19.97 -14.26 36.55
C ASN A 3 -19.12 -13.15 35.90
N LEU A 4 -17.81 -13.09 36.21
CA LEU A 4 -16.90 -12.11 35.61
C LEU A 4 -16.63 -12.45 34.14
N ASP A 5 -16.43 -13.73 33.86
CA ASP A 5 -16.23 -14.25 32.50
C ASP A 5 -17.46 -14.00 31.61
N ARG A 6 -18.66 -14.26 32.16
CA ARG A 6 -19.94 -13.97 31.48
C ARG A 6 -20.12 -12.49 31.13
N LYS A 7 -19.75 -11.57 32.02
CA LYS A 7 -19.86 -10.12 31.79
C LYS A 7 -18.98 -9.69 30.61
N MET A 8 -17.75 -10.19 30.54
CA MET A 8 -16.79 -9.80 29.50
C MET A 8 -17.15 -10.38 28.14
N GLN A 9 -17.71 -11.59 28.08
CA GLN A 9 -18.27 -12.15 26.84
C GLN A 9 -19.41 -11.29 26.27
N ILE A 10 -20.27 -10.74 27.13
CA ILE A 10 -21.36 -9.83 26.70
C ILE A 10 -20.78 -8.50 26.18
N VAL A 11 -19.77 -7.94 26.85
CA VAL A 11 -19.10 -6.69 26.44
C VAL A 11 -18.41 -6.85 25.09
N SER A 12 -17.59 -7.89 24.94
CA SER A 12 -16.87 -8.19 23.70
C SER A 12 -17.85 -8.43 22.54
N PHE A 13 -18.90 -9.22 22.76
CA PHE A 13 -19.89 -9.50 21.73
C PHE A 13 -20.59 -8.24 21.22
N LEU A 14 -21.08 -7.40 22.14
CA LEU A 14 -21.78 -6.17 21.78
C LEU A 14 -20.86 -5.15 21.09
N ASN A 15 -19.56 -5.14 21.40
CA ASN A 15 -18.60 -4.22 20.80
C ASN A 15 -18.41 -4.47 19.29
N HIS A 16 -18.49 -5.73 18.87
CA HIS A 16 -18.39 -6.16 17.47
C HIS A 16 -19.70 -5.94 16.68
N GLN A 17 -20.81 -5.60 17.35
CA GLN A 17 -22.07 -5.32 16.66
C GLN A 17 -22.11 -3.87 16.18
N THR A 18 -22.70 -3.66 14.99
CA THR A 18 -22.91 -2.34 14.39
C THR A 18 -24.21 -1.70 14.87
N GLY A 19 -25.14 -2.49 15.42
CA GLY A 19 -26.49 -2.07 15.81
C GLY A 19 -27.00 -2.64 17.14
N TRP A 20 -28.31 -2.47 17.37
CA TRP A 20 -29.01 -2.99 18.55
C TRP A 20 -29.09 -4.52 18.51
N THR A 21 -28.80 -5.18 19.63
CA THR A 21 -28.78 -6.64 19.74
C THR A 21 -29.79 -7.13 20.77
N THR A 22 -30.66 -8.07 20.41
CA THR A 22 -31.71 -8.56 21.33
C THR A 22 -31.13 -9.43 22.44
N THR A 23 -31.78 -9.43 23.61
CA THR A 23 -31.37 -10.28 24.74
C THR A 23 -31.43 -11.77 24.40
N ALA A 24 -32.38 -12.19 23.55
CA ALA A 24 -32.51 -13.57 23.08
C ALA A 24 -31.31 -14.01 22.23
N MET A 25 -30.82 -13.12 21.35
CA MET A 25 -29.66 -13.40 20.51
C MET A 25 -28.36 -13.54 21.33
N ILE A 26 -28.18 -12.70 22.36
CA ILE A 26 -27.05 -12.82 23.30
C ILE A 26 -27.14 -14.12 24.10
N ALA A 27 -28.34 -14.45 24.59
CA ALA A 27 -28.60 -15.68 25.34
C ALA A 27 -28.29 -16.93 24.49
N GLN A 28 -28.75 -16.96 23.24
CA GLN A 28 -28.52 -18.06 22.31
C GLN A 28 -27.04 -18.20 21.92
N ARG A 29 -26.34 -17.09 21.70
CA ARG A 29 -24.93 -17.10 21.29
C ARG A 29 -24.01 -17.78 22.30
N PHE A 30 -24.28 -17.58 23.59
CA PHE A 30 -23.41 -18.05 24.68
C PHE A 30 -24.03 -19.16 25.53
N GLY A 31 -25.22 -19.66 25.18
CA GLY A 31 -25.93 -20.66 25.96
C GLY A 31 -26.40 -20.16 27.35
N PHE A 32 -26.62 -18.85 27.50
CA PHE A 32 -27.06 -18.24 28.75
C PHE A 32 -28.58 -18.19 28.87
N SER A 33 -29.10 -18.11 30.10
CA SER A 33 -30.51 -17.75 30.30
C SER A 33 -30.72 -16.24 30.03
N VAL A 34 -31.89 -15.86 29.50
CA VAL A 34 -32.27 -14.45 29.29
C VAL A 34 -32.18 -13.65 30.60
N ARG A 35 -32.50 -14.29 31.73
CA ARG A 35 -32.39 -13.69 33.08
C ARG A 35 -30.94 -13.40 33.47
N SER A 36 -30.02 -14.30 33.12
CA SER A 36 -28.58 -14.16 33.35
C SER A 36 -27.98 -13.01 32.54
N VAL A 37 -28.40 -12.84 31.29
CA VAL A 37 -27.96 -11.72 30.44
C VAL A 37 -28.42 -10.39 31.04
N LYS A 38 -29.70 -10.27 31.41
CA LYS A 38 -30.23 -9.05 32.06
C LYS A 38 -29.50 -8.70 33.35
N TYR A 39 -29.20 -9.72 34.17
CA TYR A 39 -28.48 -9.53 35.43
C TYR A 39 -27.04 -9.04 35.20
N SER A 40 -26.29 -9.67 34.28
CA SER A 40 -24.92 -9.24 33.97
C SER A 40 -24.85 -7.86 33.33
N VAL A 41 -25.82 -7.49 32.49
CA VAL A 41 -25.90 -6.13 31.94
C VAL A 41 -26.18 -5.10 33.04
N ALA A 42 -27.07 -5.39 33.99
CA ALA A 42 -27.35 -4.51 35.12
C ALA A 42 -26.11 -4.31 36.02
N GLU A 43 -25.37 -5.37 36.29
CA GLU A 43 -24.10 -5.26 37.03
C GLU A 43 -23.04 -4.47 36.26
N LEU A 44 -22.86 -4.72 34.96
CA LEU A 44 -21.93 -3.97 34.11
C LEU A 44 -22.25 -2.47 34.09
N ASN A 45 -23.53 -2.12 34.00
CA ASN A 45 -23.96 -0.72 34.03
C ASN A 45 -23.74 -0.05 35.39
N LYS A 46 -23.83 -0.82 36.48
CA LYS A 46 -23.54 -0.35 37.84
C LYS A 46 -22.04 -0.16 38.06
N GLU A 47 -21.22 -1.04 37.49
CA GLU A 47 -19.77 -1.09 37.67
C GLU A 47 -19.04 -0.06 36.78
N TYR A 48 -19.51 0.14 35.55
CA TYR A 48 -18.81 0.96 34.53
C TYR A 48 -19.59 2.19 34.06
N GLY A 49 -20.67 2.58 34.76
CA GLY A 49 -21.40 3.82 34.50
C GLY A 49 -22.11 3.85 33.15
N ALA A 50 -23.24 3.12 33.06
CA ALA A 50 -24.12 3.06 31.89
C ALA A 50 -23.40 2.65 30.58
N LEU A 51 -22.55 1.63 30.65
CA LEU A 51 -21.80 1.06 29.52
C LEU A 51 -22.71 0.53 28.39
N ILE A 52 -23.84 -0.06 28.75
CA ILE A 52 -24.78 -0.72 27.84
C ILE A 52 -26.14 -0.02 27.91
N LEU A 53 -26.54 0.61 26.81
CA LEU A 53 -27.85 1.20 26.62
C LEU A 53 -28.91 0.12 26.42
N SER A 54 -30.08 0.32 27.03
CA SER A 54 -31.22 -0.60 26.98
C SER A 54 -32.42 0.05 26.31
N SER A 55 -33.07 -0.64 25.38
CA SER A 55 -34.25 -0.17 24.64
C SER A 55 -35.20 -1.32 24.30
N ASN A 56 -36.39 -1.02 23.76
CA ASN A 56 -37.30 -2.03 23.19
C ASN A 56 -36.67 -2.81 22.01
N LYS A 57 -35.60 -2.28 21.40
CA LYS A 57 -34.80 -2.95 20.37
C LYS A 57 -33.68 -3.86 20.92
N GLY A 58 -33.48 -3.92 22.24
CA GLY A 58 -32.44 -4.72 22.89
C GLY A 58 -31.35 -3.87 23.55
N TYR A 59 -30.10 -4.32 23.43
CA TYR A 59 -28.91 -3.70 24.02
C TYR A 59 -27.97 -3.13 22.97
N LYS A 60 -27.34 -1.99 23.28
CA LYS A 60 -26.28 -1.37 22.47
C LYS A 60 -25.18 -0.87 23.41
N ILE A 61 -23.93 -1.17 23.09
CA ILE A 61 -22.79 -0.77 23.94
C ILE A 61 -22.20 0.56 23.48
N ASP A 62 -21.69 1.33 24.44
CA ASP A 62 -20.84 2.48 24.19
C ASP A 62 -19.42 1.99 23.82
N LYS A 63 -19.07 2.10 22.54
CA LYS A 63 -17.82 1.54 21.98
C LYS A 63 -16.56 2.19 22.56
N LEU A 64 -16.61 3.48 22.91
CA LEU A 64 -15.45 4.19 23.46
C LEU A 64 -15.13 3.69 24.87
N LYS A 65 -16.17 3.53 25.71
CA LYS A 65 -16.02 2.96 27.06
C LYS A 65 -15.67 1.47 27.01
N ALA A 66 -16.27 0.72 26.08
CA ALA A 66 -15.97 -0.70 25.91
C ALA A 66 -14.51 -0.93 25.51
N ALA A 67 -13.96 -0.12 24.59
CA ALA A 67 -12.57 -0.20 24.18
C ALA A 67 -11.60 0.03 25.35
N GLN A 68 -11.90 0.99 26.23
CA GLN A 68 -11.11 1.25 27.44
C GLN A 68 -11.18 0.08 28.44
N ILE A 69 -12.36 -0.52 28.65
CA ILE A 69 -12.49 -1.67 29.56
C ILE A 69 -11.76 -2.89 29.01
N LEU A 70 -11.85 -3.12 27.69
CA LEU A 70 -11.19 -4.22 27.01
C LEU A 70 -9.67 -4.01 26.89
N SER A 71 -9.15 -2.78 27.04
CA SER A 71 -7.70 -2.52 27.04
C SER A 71 -7.01 -2.81 28.37
N PHE A 72 -7.74 -2.90 29.48
CA PHE A 72 -7.18 -3.14 30.83
C PHE A 72 -7.27 -4.59 31.32
N LEU A 73 -7.86 -5.50 30.53
CA LEU A 73 -7.92 -6.92 30.91
C LEU A 73 -6.69 -7.65 30.40
N PRO A 74 -5.91 -8.32 31.29
CA PRO A 74 -4.87 -9.23 30.82
C PRO A 74 -5.52 -10.35 30.00
N SER A 75 -4.91 -10.69 28.88
CA SER A 75 -5.26 -11.74 27.91
C SER A 75 -5.31 -13.16 28.52
N GLN A 76 -6.23 -13.42 29.43
CA GLN A 76 -6.68 -14.77 29.79
C GLN A 76 -8.13 -14.98 29.37
N THR A 77 -8.45 -14.64 28.11
CA THR A 77 -9.64 -15.15 27.45
C THR A 77 -9.37 -16.61 27.08
N ILE A 78 -10.11 -17.53 27.68
CA ILE A 78 -10.10 -18.94 27.26
C ILE A 78 -10.46 -18.95 25.76
N PRO A 79 -9.60 -19.52 24.90
CA PRO A 79 -9.85 -19.56 23.46
C PRO A 79 -11.21 -20.17 23.13
N ALA A 80 -12.09 -19.40 22.49
CA ALA A 80 -13.47 -19.80 22.21
C ALA A 80 -13.62 -20.40 20.81
N SER A 81 -12.85 -19.91 19.84
CA SER A 81 -12.87 -20.38 18.44
C SER A 81 -11.74 -21.37 18.13
N TYR A 82 -11.88 -22.10 17.02
CA TYR A 82 -10.81 -22.98 16.51
C TYR A 82 -9.53 -22.19 16.22
N GLU A 83 -9.63 -21.00 15.62
CA GLU A 83 -8.44 -20.18 15.30
C GLU A 83 -7.73 -19.66 16.57
N GLU A 84 -8.49 -19.23 17.58
CA GLU A 84 -7.91 -18.84 18.87
C GLU A 84 -7.23 -20.03 19.56
N ARG A 85 -7.84 -21.22 19.51
CA ARG A 85 -7.27 -22.46 20.07
C ARG A 85 -6.01 -22.87 19.32
N LYS A 86 -6.04 -22.87 17.99
CA LYS A 86 -4.89 -23.14 17.12
C LYS A 86 -3.72 -22.21 17.44
N ARG A 87 -3.98 -20.91 17.58
CA ARG A 87 -2.98 -19.90 17.96
C ARG A 87 -2.38 -20.19 19.34
N TYR A 88 -3.22 -20.48 20.33
CA TYR A 88 -2.77 -20.86 21.66
C TYR A 88 -1.85 -22.09 21.62
N ILE A 89 -2.27 -23.15 20.93
CA ILE A 89 -1.50 -24.40 20.81
C ILE A 89 -0.15 -24.13 20.13
N ILE A 90 -0.13 -23.37 19.03
CA ILE A 90 1.11 -23.04 18.31
C ILE A 90 2.04 -22.21 19.19
N ASN A 91 1.55 -21.16 19.86
CA ASN A 91 2.36 -20.33 20.74
C ASN A 91 2.91 -21.13 21.92
N THR A 92 2.12 -22.00 22.54
CA THR A 92 2.63 -22.80 23.67
C THR A 92 3.63 -23.88 23.24
N LEU A 93 3.37 -24.58 22.13
CA LEU A 93 4.23 -25.69 21.70
C LEU A 93 5.50 -25.22 20.95
N LEU A 94 5.43 -24.12 20.18
CA LEU A 94 6.58 -23.63 19.40
C LEU A 94 7.35 -22.50 20.09
N LEU A 95 6.67 -21.44 20.54
CA LEU A 95 7.34 -20.27 21.12
C LEU A 95 7.77 -20.52 22.57
N GLN A 96 6.86 -21.02 23.40
CA GLN A 96 7.17 -21.32 24.80
C GLN A 96 7.91 -22.66 24.97
N ASN A 97 8.04 -23.44 23.89
CA ASN A 97 8.62 -24.79 23.83
C ASN A 97 8.13 -25.71 24.97
N GLN A 98 6.87 -25.53 25.39
CA GLN A 98 6.29 -26.34 26.46
C GLN A 98 5.86 -27.68 25.88
N ARG A 99 6.40 -28.76 26.43
CA ARG A 99 5.88 -30.10 26.14
C ARG A 99 4.61 -30.29 26.95
N MET A 100 3.47 -30.37 26.26
CA MET A 100 2.17 -30.57 26.90
C MET A 100 1.56 -31.90 26.46
N SER A 101 0.88 -32.57 27.39
CA SER A 101 0.05 -33.71 27.07
C SER A 101 -1.29 -33.29 26.46
N ILE A 102 -1.99 -34.21 25.82
CA ILE A 102 -3.37 -33.98 25.37
C ILE A 102 -4.27 -33.63 26.56
N SER A 103 -4.07 -34.24 27.73
CA SER A 103 -4.83 -33.90 28.94
C SER A 103 -4.63 -32.45 29.36
N ASP A 104 -3.37 -32.01 29.47
CA ASP A 104 -3.04 -30.67 29.97
C ASP A 104 -3.50 -29.58 29.00
N LEU A 105 -3.35 -29.83 27.70
CA LEU A 105 -3.88 -28.98 26.63
C LEU A 105 -5.40 -28.87 26.70
N SER A 106 -6.09 -30.00 26.90
CA SER A 106 -7.56 -30.06 26.96
C SER A 106 -8.09 -29.27 28.15
N ASP A 107 -7.45 -29.41 29.32
CA ASP A 107 -7.80 -28.69 30.54
C ASP A 107 -7.58 -27.18 30.39
N LYS A 108 -6.43 -26.77 29.86
CA LYS A 108 -6.11 -25.35 29.61
C LYS A 108 -7.07 -24.71 28.60
N LEU A 109 -7.49 -25.46 27.59
CA LEU A 109 -8.42 -25.00 26.56
C LEU A 109 -9.90 -25.20 26.94
N CYS A 110 -10.19 -25.83 28.08
CA CYS A 110 -11.54 -26.17 28.55
C CYS A 110 -12.37 -26.96 27.52
N ILE A 111 -11.75 -27.92 26.83
CA ILE A 111 -12.40 -28.79 25.83
C ILE A 111 -12.19 -30.27 26.14
N SER A 112 -12.98 -31.15 25.52
CA SER A 112 -12.76 -32.59 25.69
C SER A 112 -11.52 -33.07 24.93
N PRO A 113 -10.81 -34.13 25.40
CA PRO A 113 -9.68 -34.71 24.68
C PRO A 113 -9.99 -35.14 23.24
N ILE A 114 -11.23 -35.58 22.99
CA ILE A 114 -11.71 -35.95 21.64
C ILE A 114 -11.82 -34.72 20.74
N THR A 115 -12.34 -33.60 21.28
CA THR A 115 -12.39 -32.32 20.56
C THR A 115 -10.99 -31.85 20.19
N LEU A 116 -10.04 -31.90 21.13
CA LEU A 116 -8.66 -31.53 20.88
C LEU A 116 -8.01 -32.42 19.81
N GLN A 117 -8.25 -33.73 19.82
CA GLN A 117 -7.73 -34.63 18.79
C GLN A 117 -8.25 -34.30 17.39
N ASN A 118 -9.53 -33.95 17.26
CA ASN A 118 -10.11 -33.51 15.99
C ASN A 118 -9.50 -32.18 15.52
N GLU A 119 -9.32 -31.22 16.43
CA GLU A 119 -8.66 -29.94 16.13
C GLU A 119 -7.19 -30.14 15.72
N LEU A 120 -6.43 -30.98 16.43
CA LEU A 120 -5.05 -31.35 16.06
C LEU A 120 -4.98 -32.03 14.68
N SER A 121 -5.99 -32.85 14.32
CA SER A 121 -6.06 -33.45 13.00
C SER A 121 -6.27 -32.43 11.89
N ARG A 122 -7.10 -31.40 12.14
CA ARG A 122 -7.28 -30.28 11.21
C ARG A 122 -6.02 -29.43 11.10
N MET A 123 -5.36 -29.14 12.22
CA MET A 123 -4.09 -28.42 12.26
C MET A 123 -2.98 -29.13 11.49
N ARG A 124 -2.96 -30.47 11.42
CA ARG A 124 -1.98 -31.20 10.59
C ARG A 124 -2.07 -30.78 9.13
N THR A 125 -3.28 -30.66 8.58
CA THR A 125 -3.48 -30.20 7.20
C THR A 125 -3.02 -28.75 7.04
N ASP A 126 -3.39 -27.87 7.98
CA ASP A 126 -3.02 -26.46 7.96
C ASP A 126 -1.50 -26.25 8.06
N LEU A 127 -0.77 -27.13 8.74
CA LEU A 127 0.69 -27.01 8.95
C LEU A 127 1.51 -27.70 7.86
N MET A 128 0.92 -28.63 7.10
CA MET A 128 1.59 -29.29 5.98
C MET A 128 2.03 -28.30 4.89
N GLN A 129 1.26 -27.24 4.64
CA GLN A 129 1.62 -26.18 3.68
C GLN A 129 2.92 -25.43 4.08
N PHE A 130 3.29 -25.49 5.35
CA PHE A 130 4.52 -24.92 5.89
C PHE A 130 5.59 -25.99 6.16
N HIS A 131 5.41 -27.22 5.67
CA HIS A 131 6.32 -28.35 5.93
C HIS A 131 6.50 -28.70 7.42
N LEU A 132 5.50 -28.39 8.25
CA LEU A 132 5.48 -28.72 9.68
C LEU A 132 4.59 -29.93 9.97
N ASN A 133 5.06 -30.80 10.87
CA ASN A 133 4.35 -32.02 11.27
C ASN A 133 4.02 -32.04 12.76
N ILE A 134 2.76 -32.33 13.10
CA ILE A 134 2.31 -32.59 14.48
C ILE A 134 2.37 -34.08 14.78
N HIS A 135 3.20 -34.45 15.74
CA HIS A 135 3.29 -35.81 16.28
C HIS A 135 2.69 -35.89 17.68
N THR A 136 1.98 -36.98 17.92
CA THR A 136 1.48 -37.35 19.26
C THR A 136 2.15 -38.67 19.65
N LYS A 137 2.93 -38.69 20.74
CA LYS A 137 3.57 -39.91 21.25
C LYS A 137 3.52 -39.92 22.77
N ASN A 138 3.05 -41.01 23.37
CA ASN A 138 2.89 -41.16 24.82
C ASN A 138 2.10 -39.99 25.43
N ASP A 139 0.96 -39.65 24.82
CA ASP A 139 0.10 -38.53 25.20
C ASP A 139 0.71 -37.13 25.01
N MET A 140 1.97 -37.00 24.61
CA MET A 140 2.64 -35.72 24.38
C MET A 140 2.46 -35.22 22.95
N VAL A 141 2.14 -33.94 22.80
CA VAL A 141 1.99 -33.27 21.49
C VAL A 141 3.27 -32.49 21.18
N ASN A 142 3.86 -32.72 20.00
CA ASN A 142 5.05 -32.01 19.53
C ASN A 142 4.89 -31.57 18.07
N ILE A 143 5.44 -30.40 17.75
CA ILE A 143 5.52 -29.87 16.37
C ILE A 143 6.97 -29.92 15.90
N THR A 144 7.20 -30.58 14.77
CA THR A 144 8.53 -30.79 14.17
C THR A 144 8.61 -30.17 12.78
N GLY A 145 9.81 -29.73 12.39
CA GLY A 145 10.11 -29.06 11.11
C GLY A 145 11.30 -28.12 11.25
N LEU A 146 11.68 -27.44 10.18
CA LEU A 146 12.84 -26.54 10.17
C LEU A 146 12.55 -25.26 10.97
N ALA A 147 13.61 -24.57 11.43
CA ALA A 147 13.46 -23.31 12.17
C ALA A 147 12.79 -22.23 11.29
N LYS A 148 13.15 -22.16 10.00
CA LYS A 148 12.53 -21.25 9.02
C LYS A 148 11.02 -21.45 8.89
N ASP A 149 10.57 -22.70 8.87
CA ASP A 149 9.15 -23.07 8.71
C ASP A 149 8.35 -22.72 9.98
N LYS A 150 8.94 -22.97 11.16
CA LYS A 150 8.36 -22.56 12.45
C LYS A 150 8.21 -21.05 12.54
N ARG A 151 9.23 -20.28 12.13
CA ARG A 151 9.17 -18.82 12.06
C ARG A 151 8.04 -18.36 11.14
N ALA A 152 7.91 -18.95 9.95
CA ALA A 152 6.90 -18.57 8.98
C ALA A 152 5.46 -18.71 9.53
N VAL A 153 5.15 -19.82 10.21
CA VAL A 153 3.82 -20.02 10.83
C VAL A 153 3.56 -19.06 11.98
N ILE A 154 4.55 -18.79 12.83
CA ILE A 154 4.36 -17.83 13.92
C ILE A 154 4.14 -16.42 13.36
N LEU A 155 4.91 -16.04 12.34
CA LEU A 155 4.75 -14.75 11.67
C LEU A 155 3.37 -14.63 11.03
N SER A 156 2.84 -15.69 10.40
CA SER A 156 1.50 -15.68 9.83
C SER A 156 0.42 -15.46 10.88
N LEU A 157 0.55 -16.07 12.07
CA LEU A 157 -0.38 -15.86 13.18
C LEU A 157 -0.33 -14.44 13.75
N ILE A 158 0.88 -13.88 13.91
CA ILE A 158 1.07 -12.49 14.34
C ILE A 158 0.42 -11.54 13.33
N ASN A 159 0.62 -11.80 12.04
CA ASN A 159 0.07 -11.02 10.96
C ASN A 159 -1.47 -11.06 10.90
N GLU A 160 -2.09 -12.22 11.15
CA GLU A 160 -3.55 -12.33 11.32
C GLU A 160 -4.06 -11.54 12.54
N GLU A 161 -3.30 -11.53 13.64
CA GLU A 161 -3.66 -10.77 14.84
C GLU A 161 -3.63 -9.26 14.59
N ILE A 162 -2.62 -8.80 13.83
CA ILE A 162 -2.53 -7.42 13.35
C ILE A 162 -3.72 -7.06 12.47
N LYS A 163 -4.21 -7.97 11.61
CA LYS A 163 -5.46 -7.74 10.82
C LYS A 163 -6.69 -7.57 11.73
N SER A 164 -6.77 -8.34 12.82
CA SER A 164 -7.97 -8.44 13.66
C SER A 164 -8.10 -7.35 14.73
N SER A 165 -7.02 -6.68 15.11
CA SER A 165 -6.99 -5.74 16.23
C SER A 165 -6.26 -4.45 15.89
N TYR A 166 -6.72 -3.32 16.44
CA TYR A 166 -6.01 -2.05 16.32
C TYR A 166 -4.60 -2.19 16.89
N PHE A 167 -3.62 -2.01 16.01
CA PHE A 167 -2.16 -2.16 16.17
C PHE A 167 -1.62 -1.71 17.55
N SER A 168 -0.91 -2.59 18.25
CA SER A 168 -0.19 -2.28 19.49
C SER A 168 1.01 -3.24 19.65
N LEU A 169 2.22 -2.68 19.71
CA LEU A 169 3.47 -3.44 19.86
C LEU A 169 3.53 -4.14 21.22
N GLU A 170 2.79 -3.62 22.20
CA GLU A 170 2.62 -4.17 23.55
C GLU A 170 1.86 -5.50 23.54
N ARG A 171 0.85 -5.68 22.67
CA ARG A 171 0.15 -6.96 22.53
C ARG A 171 1.04 -8.03 21.91
N ILE A 172 1.77 -7.67 20.86
CA ILE A 172 2.68 -8.60 20.19
C ILE A 172 3.81 -9.01 21.16
N GLN A 173 4.25 -8.10 22.03
CA GLN A 173 5.24 -8.40 23.08
C GLN A 173 4.77 -9.51 24.03
N GLU A 174 3.46 -9.69 24.29
CA GLU A 174 2.93 -10.77 25.14
C GLU A 174 3.21 -12.17 24.59
N ILE A 175 3.50 -12.29 23.30
CA ILE A 175 3.82 -13.55 22.63
C ILE A 175 5.27 -14.00 22.94
N PHE A 176 6.15 -13.04 23.25
CA PHE A 176 7.57 -13.29 23.52
C PHE A 176 7.83 -13.35 25.02
N THR A 177 8.51 -14.41 25.48
CA THR A 177 8.76 -14.64 26.90
C THR A 177 10.16 -14.20 27.34
N SER A 178 11.16 -14.43 26.50
CA SER A 178 12.57 -14.15 26.83
C SER A 178 13.10 -12.89 26.15
N VAL A 179 12.42 -12.42 25.11
CA VAL A 179 12.87 -11.33 24.26
C VAL A 179 12.01 -10.08 24.44
N SER A 180 12.64 -8.90 24.46
CA SER A 180 11.96 -7.61 24.37
C SER A 180 12.06 -7.04 22.96
N LEU A 181 10.91 -6.85 22.31
CA LEU A 181 10.80 -6.26 20.97
C LEU A 181 11.35 -4.84 20.93
N ALA A 182 11.08 -4.04 21.97
CA ALA A 182 11.59 -2.68 22.09
C ALA A 182 13.13 -2.67 22.17
N ARG A 183 13.72 -3.63 22.91
CA ARG A 183 15.18 -3.74 23.00
C ARG A 183 15.81 -4.18 21.69
N ILE A 184 15.25 -5.19 21.02
CA ILE A 184 15.72 -5.62 19.69
C ILE A 184 15.65 -4.46 18.69
N LYS A 185 14.55 -3.70 18.68
CA LYS A 185 14.42 -2.50 17.83
C LYS A 185 15.55 -1.51 18.07
N GLN A 186 15.89 -1.23 19.33
CA GLN A 186 17.00 -0.34 19.68
C GLN A 186 18.35 -0.86 19.15
N LEU A 187 18.64 -2.16 19.32
CA LEU A 187 19.88 -2.76 18.85
C LEU A 187 20.00 -2.69 17.32
N ILE A 188 18.92 -3.01 16.61
CA ILE A 188 18.86 -2.89 15.14
C ILE A 188 19.13 -1.45 14.72
N LEU A 189 18.43 -0.47 15.30
CA LEU A 189 18.60 0.95 14.96
C LEU A 189 20.01 1.45 15.27
N GLN A 190 20.63 0.99 16.37
CA GLN A 190 22.00 1.33 16.73
C GLN A 190 23.00 0.87 15.65
N VAL A 191 22.88 -0.38 15.19
CA VAL A 191 23.76 -0.90 14.13
C VAL A 191 23.47 -0.21 12.80
N MET A 192 22.20 -0.07 12.41
CA MET A 192 21.80 0.62 11.19
C MET A 192 22.36 2.04 11.13
N HIS A 193 22.25 2.80 12.23
CA HIS A 193 22.79 4.16 12.31
C HIS A 193 24.33 4.18 12.24
N LYS A 194 25.03 3.22 12.88
CA LYS A 194 26.50 3.09 12.78
C LYS A 194 26.97 2.95 11.34
N TYR A 195 26.21 2.21 10.54
CA TYR A 195 26.54 1.92 9.14
C TYR A 195 25.89 2.87 8.15
N GLU A 196 25.16 3.89 8.61
CA GLU A 196 24.46 4.87 7.75
C GLU A 196 23.39 4.21 6.85
N TYR A 197 22.61 3.30 7.43
CA TYR A 197 21.44 2.68 6.79
C TYR A 197 20.16 3.01 7.55
N PHE A 198 19.05 2.97 6.82
CA PHE A 198 17.73 3.09 7.38
C PHE A 198 16.77 2.07 6.77
N LEU A 199 15.67 1.87 7.48
CA LEU A 199 14.54 1.04 7.09
C LEU A 199 13.30 1.88 7.28
N ASP A 200 12.32 1.69 6.40
CA ASP A 200 10.97 2.18 6.68
C ASP A 200 10.40 1.45 7.91
N ASP A 201 9.42 2.09 8.57
CA ASP A 201 8.85 1.59 9.83
C ASP A 201 8.31 0.16 9.73
N TYR A 202 7.78 -0.21 8.57
CA TYR A 202 7.23 -1.54 8.33
C TYR A 202 8.34 -2.59 8.16
N SER A 203 9.35 -2.30 7.33
CA SER A 203 10.51 -3.16 7.18
C SER A 203 11.22 -3.36 8.52
N LEU A 204 11.35 -2.28 9.31
CA LEU A 204 11.91 -2.33 10.66
C LEU A 204 11.10 -3.23 11.59
N LEU A 205 9.78 -3.09 11.62
CA LEU A 205 8.92 -3.93 12.46
C LEU A 205 9.08 -5.41 12.09
N ASN A 206 9.01 -5.75 10.81
CA ASN A 206 9.18 -7.13 10.36
C ASN A 206 10.55 -7.67 10.77
N TYR A 207 11.61 -6.88 10.61
CA TYR A 207 12.93 -7.31 11.04
C TYR A 207 13.01 -7.56 12.53
N VAL A 208 12.46 -6.66 13.33
CA VAL A 208 12.37 -6.83 14.78
C VAL A 208 11.68 -8.17 15.11
N LEU A 209 10.59 -8.51 14.44
CA LEU A 209 9.89 -9.78 14.62
C LEU A 209 10.74 -10.98 14.19
N HIS A 210 11.39 -10.93 13.02
CA HIS A 210 12.25 -12.02 12.55
C HIS A 210 13.44 -12.28 13.47
N ILE A 211 14.10 -11.22 13.96
CA ILE A 211 15.18 -11.36 14.94
C ILE A 211 14.64 -11.86 16.28
N ALA A 212 13.52 -11.29 16.76
CA ALA A 212 12.92 -11.72 18.02
C ALA A 212 12.54 -13.20 18.02
N LEU A 213 11.91 -13.67 16.94
CA LEU A 213 11.57 -15.09 16.78
C LEU A 213 12.81 -15.97 16.70
N THR A 214 13.85 -15.49 16.03
CA THR A 214 15.11 -16.25 15.90
C THR A 214 15.79 -16.42 17.26
N VAL A 215 15.82 -15.37 18.09
CA VAL A 215 16.36 -15.44 19.44
C VAL A 215 15.44 -16.29 20.35
N GLU A 216 14.13 -16.05 20.32
CA GLU A 216 13.14 -16.73 21.18
C GLU A 216 13.10 -18.25 20.91
N LEU A 217 13.03 -18.68 19.65
CA LEU A 217 12.98 -20.12 19.29
C LEU A 217 14.24 -20.90 19.70
N ARG A 218 15.35 -20.19 19.93
CA ARG A 218 16.66 -20.72 20.33
C ARG A 218 16.89 -20.62 21.84
N SER A 219 16.25 -19.65 22.51
CA SER A 219 16.21 -19.50 23.96
C SER A 219 15.71 -20.74 24.70
N SER A 220 14.74 -21.44 24.11
CA SER A 220 14.02 -22.50 24.81
C SER A 220 14.56 -23.93 24.57
N ASN A 221 15.66 -24.13 23.83
CA ASN A 221 16.11 -25.46 23.40
C ASN A 221 17.54 -25.86 23.84
N PRO A 222 17.77 -26.18 25.13
CA PRO A 222 19.10 -26.55 25.63
C PRO A 222 19.65 -27.89 25.08
N ALA A 223 18.85 -28.68 24.37
CA ALA A 223 19.20 -30.04 23.91
C ALA A 223 19.92 -30.10 22.55
N ARG A 224 20.15 -28.96 21.88
CA ARG A 224 20.80 -28.87 20.56
C ARG A 224 22.19 -28.25 20.60
N LYS A 225 22.93 -28.40 21.70
CA LYS A 225 24.36 -28.11 21.75
C LYS A 225 25.10 -28.96 20.70
N PHE A 226 25.37 -28.34 19.55
CA PHE A 226 26.28 -28.75 18.48
C PHE A 226 26.02 -30.12 17.83
N ASN A 227 25.23 -30.12 16.77
CA ASN A 227 25.38 -31.06 15.66
C ASN A 227 25.09 -30.29 14.37
N ALA A 228 26.04 -29.43 13.97
CA ALA A 228 26.00 -28.78 12.67
C ALA A 228 26.11 -29.87 11.60
N SER A 229 25.01 -30.11 10.89
CA SER A 229 24.99 -31.10 9.82
C SER A 229 25.72 -30.55 8.61
N ARG A 230 26.43 -31.40 7.86
CA ARG A 230 27.26 -31.02 6.70
C ARG A 230 26.48 -30.25 5.60
N GLN A 231 25.15 -30.28 5.62
CA GLN A 231 24.25 -29.50 4.75
C GLN A 231 24.14 -28.00 5.15
N GLU A 232 24.25 -27.65 6.44
CA GLU A 232 24.16 -26.25 6.92
C GLU A 232 25.42 -25.44 6.55
N LEU A 233 26.57 -26.10 6.39
CA LEU A 233 27.83 -25.46 5.98
C LEU A 233 27.86 -25.11 4.49
N VAL A 234 27.14 -25.85 3.65
CA VAL A 234 27.07 -25.59 2.20
C VAL A 234 26.10 -24.44 1.91
N SER A 235 24.96 -24.35 2.63
CA SER A 235 24.02 -23.22 2.48
C SER A 235 24.57 -21.89 3.03
N HIS A 236 25.50 -21.91 3.99
CA HIS A 236 26.09 -20.70 4.55
C HIS A 236 26.96 -19.93 3.54
N ALA A 237 27.73 -20.63 2.71
CA ALA A 237 28.59 -20.01 1.69
C ALA A 237 27.75 -19.33 0.59
N ASP A 238 26.66 -19.97 0.17
CA ASP A 238 25.73 -19.40 -0.81
C ASP A 238 25.00 -18.17 -0.24
N MET A 239 24.59 -18.21 1.03
CA MET A 239 23.92 -17.10 1.70
C MET A 239 24.83 -15.89 1.97
N LEU A 240 26.12 -16.13 2.24
CA LEU A 240 27.13 -15.08 2.34
C LEU A 240 27.39 -14.39 0.99
N ASN A 241 27.23 -15.09 -0.13
CA ASN A 241 27.34 -14.51 -1.47
C ASN A 241 26.14 -13.60 -1.83
N LEU A 242 25.00 -13.74 -1.14
CA LEU A 242 23.84 -12.85 -1.27
C LEU A 242 24.03 -11.50 -0.55
N ALA A 243 25.10 -11.39 0.23
CA ALA A 243 25.41 -10.24 1.06
C ALA A 243 26.54 -9.42 0.47
N SER A 244 26.35 -8.11 0.28
CA SER A 244 27.52 -7.23 0.15
C SER A 244 28.36 -7.31 1.42
N ALA A 245 29.69 -7.17 1.32
CA ALA A 245 30.60 -7.23 2.47
C ALA A 245 30.21 -6.24 3.59
N HIS A 246 29.57 -5.14 3.21
CA HIS A 246 29.04 -4.16 4.14
C HIS A 246 27.84 -4.68 4.94
N VAL A 247 26.89 -5.35 4.28
CA VAL A 247 25.73 -5.94 4.97
C VAL A 247 26.14 -7.11 5.85
N GLN A 248 27.15 -7.89 5.45
CA GLN A 248 27.75 -8.89 6.34
C GLN A 248 28.27 -8.26 7.64
N SER A 249 28.89 -7.08 7.54
CA SER A 249 29.38 -6.34 8.70
C SER A 249 28.23 -5.89 9.62
N ILE A 250 27.12 -5.39 9.06
CA ILE A 250 25.90 -5.04 9.81
C ILE A 250 25.37 -6.25 10.59
N VAL A 251 25.21 -7.41 9.92
CA VAL A 251 24.67 -8.62 10.56
C VAL A 251 25.62 -9.15 11.63
N ASN A 252 26.93 -9.14 11.38
CA ASN A 252 27.94 -9.58 12.34
C ASN A 252 27.97 -8.70 13.61
N ASP A 253 27.90 -7.38 13.46
CA ASP A 253 27.85 -6.46 14.60
C ASP A 253 26.54 -6.61 15.40
N LEU A 254 25.42 -6.77 14.71
CA LEU A 254 24.14 -7.05 15.34
C LEU A 254 24.17 -8.38 16.12
N TYR A 255 24.82 -9.41 15.56
CA TYR A 255 25.01 -10.69 16.24
C TYR A 255 25.75 -10.54 17.57
N VAL A 256 26.84 -9.77 17.58
CA VAL A 256 27.62 -9.52 18.81
C VAL A 256 26.74 -8.82 19.85
N LEU A 257 26.06 -7.74 19.47
CA LEU A 257 25.18 -7.00 20.39
C LEU A 257 24.02 -7.85 20.91
N LEU A 258 23.41 -8.69 20.06
CA LEU A 258 22.35 -9.59 20.50
C LEU A 258 22.87 -10.63 21.49
N LYS A 259 24.07 -11.19 21.29
CA LYS A 259 24.70 -12.13 22.22
C LYS A 259 25.05 -11.53 23.57
N GLU A 260 25.37 -10.23 23.62
CA GLU A 260 25.58 -9.52 24.88
C GLU A 260 24.28 -9.30 25.67
N ASN A 261 23.14 -9.23 24.98
CA ASN A 261 21.83 -8.95 25.60
C ASN A 261 21.00 -10.21 25.86
N TYR A 262 21.24 -11.30 25.12
CA TYR A 262 20.45 -12.54 25.18
C TYR A 262 21.34 -13.77 25.21
N ASP A 263 21.37 -14.47 26.35
CA ASP A 263 22.09 -15.74 26.54
C ASP A 263 21.30 -16.92 25.96
N THR A 264 21.40 -17.10 24.64
CA THR A 264 20.61 -18.06 23.86
C THR A 264 21.48 -18.74 22.80
N ASP A 265 21.07 -19.92 22.28
CA ASP A 265 21.93 -20.75 21.41
C ASP A 265 21.87 -20.41 19.91
N PHE A 266 21.24 -19.28 19.52
CA PHE A 266 21.18 -18.89 18.11
C PHE A 266 22.58 -18.66 17.54
N THR A 267 22.76 -19.01 16.28
CA THR A 267 24.03 -18.90 15.57
C THR A 267 24.04 -17.67 14.68
N LEU A 268 25.23 -17.29 14.21
CA LEU A 268 25.37 -16.25 13.19
C LEU A 268 24.60 -16.62 11.91
N TYR A 269 24.56 -17.91 11.55
CA TYR A 269 23.76 -18.42 10.43
C TYR A 269 22.26 -18.17 10.63
N ASP A 270 21.73 -18.46 11.82
CA ASP A 270 20.32 -18.19 12.13
C ASP A 270 19.98 -16.69 11.96
N LEU A 271 20.93 -15.82 12.34
CA LEU A 271 20.78 -14.39 12.18
C LEU A 271 20.84 -13.98 10.71
N TYR A 272 21.78 -14.49 9.92
CA TYR A 272 21.82 -14.25 8.48
C TYR A 272 20.49 -14.63 7.82
N GLU A 273 19.95 -15.83 8.11
CA GLU A 273 18.64 -16.25 7.58
C GLU A 273 17.51 -15.28 7.95
N ALA A 274 17.49 -14.78 9.19
CA ALA A 274 16.50 -13.81 9.65
C ALA A 274 16.72 -12.40 9.06
N SER A 275 17.98 -12.09 8.74
CA SER A 275 18.42 -10.82 8.19
C SER A 275 18.31 -10.73 6.68
N VAL A 276 18.21 -11.84 5.93
CA VAL A 276 18.06 -11.86 4.45
C VAL A 276 17.00 -10.85 3.95
N LEU A 277 15.91 -10.67 4.69
CA LEU A 277 14.85 -9.69 4.38
C LEU A 277 15.28 -8.22 4.55
N MET A 278 16.22 -7.93 5.45
CA MET A 278 16.81 -6.61 5.62
C MET A 278 17.85 -6.27 4.60
N MET A 279 18.64 -7.26 4.21
CA MET A 279 19.71 -7.09 3.23
C MET A 279 19.15 -6.57 1.91
N THR A 280 17.87 -6.86 1.66
CA THR A 280 17.17 -6.52 0.43
C THR A 280 16.18 -5.34 0.57
N ARG A 281 16.04 -4.75 1.76
CA ARG A 281 15.16 -3.58 2.03
C ARG A 281 15.86 -2.40 2.71
N ALA A 282 17.07 -2.58 3.21
CA ALA A 282 17.87 -1.53 3.81
C ALA A 282 18.36 -0.54 2.74
N VAL A 283 18.12 0.74 2.99
CA VAL A 283 18.52 1.83 2.10
C VAL A 283 19.67 2.57 2.77
N SER A 284 20.77 2.80 2.05
CA SER A 284 21.88 3.59 2.58
C SER A 284 21.51 5.08 2.55
N SER A 285 21.81 5.82 3.62
CA SER A 285 21.64 7.27 3.64
C SER A 285 22.61 8.00 2.68
N GLN A 286 23.64 7.31 2.18
CA GLN A 286 24.55 7.82 1.15
C GLN A 286 23.95 7.74 -0.26
N MET A 287 22.80 7.09 -0.46
CA MET A 287 22.16 6.95 -1.78
C MET A 287 21.76 8.29 -2.41
N SER A 288 21.53 9.33 -1.60
CA SER A 288 21.25 10.69 -2.10
C SER A 288 22.45 11.39 -2.72
N ALA A 289 23.68 10.88 -2.51
CA ALA A 289 24.91 11.41 -3.07
C ALA A 289 25.41 10.62 -4.31
N ILE A 290 24.74 9.51 -4.65
CA ILE A 290 25.06 8.70 -5.82
C ILE A 290 24.50 9.42 -7.05
N ALA A 291 25.30 9.56 -8.10
CA ALA A 291 24.83 10.04 -9.40
C ALA A 291 24.35 8.84 -10.25
N TYR A 292 23.36 9.06 -11.12
CA TYR A 292 22.77 7.99 -11.93
C TYR A 292 23.80 7.22 -12.77
N ASP A 293 24.83 7.89 -13.30
CA ASP A 293 25.89 7.30 -14.10
C ASP A 293 26.75 6.26 -13.35
N GLN A 294 26.73 6.29 -12.02
CA GLN A 294 27.44 5.34 -11.16
C GLN A 294 26.68 4.02 -10.95
N ILE A 295 25.41 3.93 -11.36
CA ILE A 295 24.56 2.74 -11.14
C ILE A 295 25.16 1.50 -11.80
N SER A 296 25.62 1.58 -13.06
CA SER A 296 26.27 0.42 -13.74
C SER A 296 27.46 -0.12 -12.97
N VAL A 297 28.24 0.77 -12.33
CA VAL A 297 29.46 0.40 -11.60
C VAL A 297 29.09 -0.22 -10.24
N ILE A 298 28.07 0.30 -9.57
CA ILE A 298 27.69 -0.11 -8.21
C ILE A 298 26.80 -1.36 -8.23
N LEU A 299 25.82 -1.43 -9.12
CA LEU A 299 24.79 -2.49 -9.16
C LEU A 299 24.95 -3.47 -10.32
N GLY A 300 25.81 -3.13 -11.30
CA GLY A 300 26.04 -3.90 -12.51
C GLY A 300 25.28 -3.37 -13.72
N ALA A 301 25.87 -3.54 -14.90
CA ALA A 301 25.29 -3.08 -16.17
C ALA A 301 23.93 -3.73 -16.49
N ASP A 302 23.66 -4.93 -15.98
CA ASP A 302 22.39 -5.63 -16.22
C ASP A 302 21.21 -4.92 -15.55
N ILE A 303 21.41 -4.40 -14.33
CA ILE A 303 20.38 -3.64 -13.61
C ILE A 303 20.09 -2.33 -14.31
N GLN A 304 21.14 -1.62 -14.76
CA GLN A 304 20.95 -0.39 -15.51
C GLN A 304 20.17 -0.65 -16.81
N ARG A 305 20.53 -1.68 -17.57
CA ARG A 305 19.79 -2.05 -18.80
C ARG A 305 18.33 -2.39 -18.53
N LEU A 306 18.05 -3.12 -17.45
CA LEU A 306 16.68 -3.44 -17.07
C LEU A 306 15.91 -2.17 -16.65
N LEU A 307 16.54 -1.28 -15.87
CA LEU A 307 15.94 -0.01 -15.48
C LEU A 307 15.62 0.86 -16.70
N ASP A 308 16.55 0.99 -17.64
CA ASP A 308 16.36 1.73 -18.89
C ASP A 308 15.19 1.15 -19.70
N ASN A 309 15.12 -0.17 -19.82
CA ASN A 309 14.01 -0.86 -20.49
C ASN A 309 12.67 -0.58 -19.79
N ILE A 310 12.65 -0.59 -18.45
CA ILE A 310 11.44 -0.28 -17.67
C ILE A 310 10.99 1.16 -17.93
N VAL A 311 11.90 2.12 -17.79
CA VAL A 311 11.60 3.55 -18.01
C VAL A 311 11.06 3.77 -19.42
N GLN A 312 11.77 3.28 -20.43
CA GLN A 312 11.40 3.44 -21.82
C GLN A 312 10.05 2.77 -22.14
N SER A 313 9.80 1.58 -21.58
CA SER A 313 8.56 0.84 -21.81
C SER A 313 7.36 1.50 -21.14
N VAL A 314 7.52 2.01 -19.92
CA VAL A 314 6.46 2.76 -19.23
C VAL A 314 6.17 4.08 -19.95
N GLU A 315 7.20 4.80 -20.39
CA GLU A 315 7.04 6.02 -21.18
C GLU A 315 6.34 5.75 -22.52
N ASN A 316 6.69 4.67 -23.24
CA ASN A 316 6.03 4.35 -24.51
C ASN A 316 4.58 3.91 -24.37
N THR A 317 4.26 3.19 -23.30
CA THR A 317 2.95 2.57 -23.09
C THR A 317 1.98 3.55 -22.40
N TYR A 318 2.45 4.19 -21.32
CA TYR A 318 1.63 5.05 -20.47
C TYR A 318 1.95 6.54 -20.59
N CYS A 319 3.00 6.92 -21.33
CA CYS A 319 3.45 8.32 -21.44
C CYS A 319 3.76 8.96 -20.08
N ILE A 320 4.19 8.13 -19.12
CA ILE A 320 4.60 8.55 -17.79
C ILE A 320 6.11 8.58 -17.77
N ASP A 321 6.67 9.76 -17.51
CA ASP A 321 8.09 9.94 -17.35
C ASP A 321 8.55 9.46 -15.97
N LEU A 322 9.40 8.44 -15.95
CA LEU A 322 10.02 7.93 -14.74
C LEU A 322 11.44 8.50 -14.49
N ASN A 323 11.92 9.44 -15.32
CA ASN A 323 13.27 10.01 -15.29
C ASN A 323 13.52 11.01 -14.15
N ASN A 324 13.22 10.61 -12.92
CA ASN A 324 13.63 11.32 -11.74
C ASN A 324 14.85 10.61 -11.13
N GLU A 325 16.01 11.27 -11.12
CA GLU A 325 17.28 10.67 -10.66
C GLU A 325 17.18 10.05 -9.26
N SER A 326 16.56 10.74 -8.31
CA SER A 326 16.36 10.24 -6.93
C SER A 326 15.48 9.00 -6.90
N PHE A 327 14.43 8.96 -7.71
CA PHE A 327 13.58 7.78 -7.87
C PHE A 327 14.34 6.63 -8.52
N LEU A 328 15.02 6.88 -9.65
CA LEU A 328 15.72 5.89 -10.43
C LEU A 328 16.79 5.17 -9.60
N ILE A 329 17.57 5.92 -8.81
CA ILE A 329 18.57 5.34 -7.91
C ILE A 329 17.88 4.42 -6.89
N LYS A 330 16.85 4.89 -6.18
CA LYS A 330 16.13 4.07 -5.18
C LYS A 330 15.51 2.83 -5.82
N PHE A 331 14.91 2.98 -6.99
CA PHE A 331 14.25 1.90 -7.72
C PHE A 331 15.26 0.89 -8.26
N ALA A 332 16.45 1.31 -8.71
CA ALA A 332 17.53 0.42 -9.14
C ALA A 332 18.01 -0.51 -8.01
N PHE A 333 18.22 0.03 -6.81
CA PHE A 333 18.56 -0.77 -5.63
C PHE A 333 17.43 -1.72 -5.24
N HIS A 334 16.18 -1.24 -5.27
CA HIS A 334 15.03 -2.09 -5.04
C HIS A 334 14.98 -3.25 -6.04
N LEU A 335 15.20 -2.97 -7.33
CA LEU A 335 15.19 -3.95 -8.40
C LEU A 335 16.32 -4.97 -8.24
N LYS A 336 17.55 -4.54 -7.95
CA LYS A 336 18.66 -5.45 -7.65
C LYS A 336 18.30 -6.42 -6.52
N ASN A 337 17.71 -5.88 -5.45
CA ASN A 337 17.29 -6.64 -4.30
C ASN A 337 16.11 -7.58 -4.60
N LEU A 338 15.16 -7.15 -5.42
CA LEU A 338 14.04 -7.95 -5.92
C LEU A 338 14.54 -9.15 -6.73
N LEU A 339 15.47 -8.93 -7.66
CA LEU A 339 16.02 -10.02 -8.47
C LEU A 339 16.78 -11.04 -7.62
N LEU A 340 17.58 -10.57 -6.66
CA LEU A 340 18.23 -11.45 -5.69
C LEU A 340 17.20 -12.31 -4.92
N ARG A 341 16.04 -11.75 -4.57
CA ARG A 341 14.96 -12.52 -3.91
C ARG A 341 14.36 -13.57 -4.82
N LEU A 342 14.07 -13.22 -6.07
CA LEU A 342 13.49 -14.14 -7.06
C LEU A 342 14.43 -15.31 -7.36
N GLU A 343 15.73 -15.05 -7.56
CA GLU A 343 16.74 -16.08 -7.83
C GLU A 343 16.93 -17.07 -6.67
N ASN A 344 16.53 -16.70 -5.45
CA ASN A 344 16.71 -17.50 -4.24
C ASN A 344 15.40 -17.97 -3.61
N ASP A 345 14.28 -17.85 -4.33
CA ASP A 345 12.93 -18.23 -3.88
C ASP A 345 12.53 -17.61 -2.52
N ILE A 346 13.01 -16.39 -2.25
CA ILE A 346 12.68 -15.65 -1.01
C ILE A 346 11.34 -14.95 -1.20
N GLN A 347 10.28 -15.50 -0.60
CA GLN A 347 8.95 -14.89 -0.63
C GLN A 347 8.79 -13.79 0.42
N ILE A 348 8.36 -12.61 -0.01
CA ILE A 348 7.86 -11.56 0.87
C ILE A 348 6.34 -11.62 0.83
N THR A 349 5.71 -11.97 1.94
CA THR A 349 4.24 -11.87 2.09
C THR A 349 3.88 -10.57 2.78
N ASN A 350 3.06 -9.70 2.15
CA ASN A 350 2.59 -8.47 2.79
C ASN A 350 1.08 -8.26 2.65
N LEU A 351 0.41 -8.38 3.79
CA LEU A 351 -1.03 -8.28 3.89
C LEU A 351 -1.61 -6.85 3.78
N GLN A 352 -0.77 -5.80 3.80
CA GLN A 352 -1.23 -4.42 3.60
C GLN A 352 -1.41 -4.04 2.13
N PHE A 353 -0.97 -4.89 1.20
CA PHE A 353 -1.05 -4.64 -0.23
C PHE A 353 -2.42 -4.97 -0.84
N GLU A 354 -3.29 -5.69 -0.12
CA GLU A 354 -4.62 -6.07 -0.62
C GLU A 354 -5.47 -4.86 -1.03
N SER A 355 -5.33 -3.72 -0.34
CA SER A 355 -6.10 -2.51 -0.68
C SER A 355 -5.48 -1.69 -1.81
N ILE A 356 -4.15 -1.76 -2.04
CA ILE A 356 -3.44 -0.92 -3.01
C ILE A 356 -4.01 -1.09 -4.42
N LYS A 357 -4.37 -2.32 -4.80
CA LYS A 357 -4.99 -2.61 -6.11
C LYS A 357 -6.33 -1.90 -6.29
N THR A 358 -7.07 -1.69 -5.22
CA THR A 358 -8.39 -1.05 -5.21
C THR A 358 -8.26 0.47 -5.08
N ASP A 359 -7.31 0.93 -4.26
CA ASP A 359 -7.11 2.35 -3.95
C ASP A 359 -6.33 3.09 -5.05
N TYR A 360 -5.42 2.37 -5.74
CA TYR A 360 -4.53 2.89 -6.78
C TYR A 360 -4.47 1.98 -8.03
N PRO A 361 -5.63 1.69 -8.66
CA PRO A 361 -5.76 0.75 -9.77
C PRO A 361 -4.78 1.02 -10.94
N LEU A 362 -4.60 2.29 -11.30
CA LEU A 362 -3.72 2.68 -12.40
C LEU A 362 -2.24 2.51 -12.05
N ILE A 363 -1.82 2.89 -10.84
CA ILE A 363 -0.42 2.73 -10.41
C ILE A 363 -0.07 1.24 -10.35
N TYR A 364 -1.05 0.43 -9.92
CA TYR A 364 -0.94 -1.01 -9.93
C TYR A 364 -0.85 -1.58 -11.35
N ALA A 365 -1.62 -1.03 -12.31
CA ALA A 365 -1.52 -1.38 -13.73
C ALA A 365 -0.11 -1.21 -14.29
N ILE A 366 0.48 -0.03 -14.07
CA ILE A 366 1.86 0.28 -14.48
C ILE A 366 2.81 -0.72 -13.83
N SER A 367 2.59 -1.08 -12.57
CA SER A 367 3.43 -2.05 -11.85
C SER A 367 3.31 -3.47 -12.40
N VAL A 368 2.13 -3.88 -12.88
CA VAL A 368 1.95 -5.15 -13.61
C VAL A 368 2.67 -5.11 -14.96
N HIS A 369 2.63 -3.99 -15.67
CA HIS A 369 3.41 -3.83 -16.90
C HIS A 369 4.92 -3.93 -16.63
N ILE A 370 5.41 -3.25 -15.58
CA ILE A 370 6.80 -3.36 -15.14
C ILE A 370 7.17 -4.81 -14.81
N SER A 371 6.28 -5.56 -14.14
CA SER A 371 6.53 -6.96 -13.81
C SER A 371 6.67 -7.83 -15.06
N ASN A 372 5.92 -7.53 -16.13
CA ASN A 372 6.07 -8.19 -17.42
C ASN A 372 7.40 -7.84 -18.11
N VAL A 373 7.86 -6.59 -18.04
CA VAL A 373 9.19 -6.21 -18.54
C VAL A 373 10.29 -6.98 -17.79
N ILE A 374 10.16 -7.13 -16.47
CA ILE A 374 11.09 -7.93 -15.66
C ILE A 374 11.03 -9.41 -16.05
N TYR A 375 9.83 -9.96 -16.28
CA TYR A 375 9.66 -11.32 -16.75
C TYR A 375 10.34 -11.55 -18.11
N GLN A 376 10.21 -10.63 -19.07
CA GLN A 376 10.87 -10.74 -20.36
C GLN A 376 12.39 -10.70 -20.26
N PHE A 377 12.93 -9.92 -19.32
CA PHE A 377 14.36 -9.80 -19.11
C PHE A 377 14.96 -10.98 -18.33
N THR A 378 14.23 -11.53 -17.37
CA THR A 378 14.76 -12.48 -16.38
C THR A 378 14.17 -13.89 -16.45
N GLY A 379 13.00 -14.06 -17.08
CA GLY A 379 12.20 -15.28 -17.08
C GLY A 379 11.42 -15.56 -15.79
N HIS A 380 11.51 -14.71 -14.77
CA HIS A 380 10.88 -14.93 -13.47
C HIS A 380 9.54 -14.19 -13.36
N VAL A 381 8.53 -14.89 -12.83
CA VAL A 381 7.21 -14.29 -12.56
C VAL A 381 7.24 -13.64 -11.17
N LEU A 382 6.87 -12.36 -11.10
CA LEU A 382 6.81 -11.65 -9.83
C LEU A 382 5.56 -12.05 -9.05
N PRO A 383 5.67 -12.34 -7.74
CA PRO A 383 4.52 -12.51 -6.88
C PRO A 383 3.78 -11.18 -6.68
N GLU A 384 2.48 -11.28 -6.35
CA GLU A 384 1.59 -10.11 -6.21
C GLU A 384 2.11 -9.07 -5.22
N ASP A 385 2.75 -9.53 -4.14
CA ASP A 385 3.35 -8.67 -3.12
C ASP A 385 4.49 -7.79 -3.66
N GLU A 386 5.30 -8.30 -4.59
CA GLU A 386 6.39 -7.52 -5.21
C GLU A 386 5.82 -6.47 -6.18
N ILE A 387 4.75 -6.83 -6.92
CA ILE A 387 4.03 -5.90 -7.81
C ILE A 387 3.45 -4.74 -7.00
N ALA A 388 2.86 -5.02 -5.84
CA ALA A 388 2.31 -3.98 -4.97
C ALA A 388 3.41 -3.10 -4.34
N TYR A 389 4.60 -3.63 -4.08
CA TYR A 389 5.70 -2.81 -3.60
C TYR A 389 6.29 -1.91 -4.71
N ILE A 390 6.37 -2.40 -5.95
CA ILE A 390 6.64 -1.55 -7.13
C ILE A 390 5.59 -0.43 -7.22
N THR A 391 4.31 -0.76 -6.96
CA THR A 391 3.22 0.22 -6.95
C THR A 391 3.47 1.37 -5.97
N LEU A 392 4.02 1.09 -4.79
CA LEU A 392 4.38 2.14 -3.84
C LEU A 392 5.49 3.05 -4.36
N HIS A 393 6.54 2.48 -4.97
CA HIS A 393 7.62 3.27 -5.55
C HIS A 393 7.12 4.22 -6.64
N ILE A 394 6.30 3.70 -7.57
CA ILE A 394 5.70 4.50 -8.63
C ILE A 394 4.73 5.54 -8.04
N GLY A 395 3.94 5.16 -7.04
CA GLY A 395 2.99 6.06 -6.38
C GLY A 395 3.65 7.28 -5.73
N VAL A 396 4.79 7.09 -5.07
CA VAL A 396 5.57 8.21 -4.50
C VAL A 396 6.04 9.16 -5.59
N LEU A 397 6.58 8.64 -6.69
CA LEU A 397 7.03 9.47 -7.81
C LEU A 397 5.85 10.23 -8.45
N MET A 398 4.72 9.56 -8.66
CA MET A 398 3.54 10.18 -9.26
C MET A 398 2.98 11.30 -8.37
N GLU A 399 2.91 11.08 -7.06
CA GLU A 399 2.50 12.13 -6.11
C GLU A 399 3.51 13.28 -6.05
N GLU A 400 4.83 13.02 -6.09
CA GLU A 400 5.86 14.07 -6.16
C GLU A 400 5.76 14.90 -7.46
N THR A 401 5.48 14.24 -8.58
CA THR A 401 5.33 14.87 -9.90
C THR A 401 4.05 15.69 -9.95
N ARG A 402 2.95 15.15 -9.41
CA ARG A 402 1.67 15.83 -9.28
C ARG A 402 1.75 17.05 -8.39
N ALA A 403 2.43 16.95 -7.24
CA ALA A 403 2.65 18.09 -6.35
C ALA A 403 3.43 19.23 -7.03
N LYS A 404 4.26 18.94 -8.04
CA LYS A 404 4.96 19.96 -8.84
C LYS A 404 4.08 20.52 -9.95
N SER A 405 3.39 19.68 -10.72
CA SER A 405 2.52 20.12 -11.83
C SER A 405 1.27 20.87 -11.35
N ASP A 406 0.82 20.59 -10.15
CA ASP A 406 -0.31 21.26 -9.50
C ASP A 406 0.06 22.65 -8.95
N LYS A 407 1.29 23.17 -9.12
CA LYS A 407 1.63 24.53 -8.70
C LYS A 407 1.27 25.53 -9.79
N ILE A 408 0.66 26.65 -9.39
CA ILE A 408 0.47 27.77 -10.32
C ILE A 408 1.70 28.66 -10.34
N SER A 409 1.99 29.24 -11.51
CA SER A 409 3.08 30.21 -11.65
C SER A 409 2.64 31.59 -11.15
N CYS A 410 3.46 32.22 -10.32
CA CYS A 410 3.14 33.49 -9.69
C CYS A 410 4.28 34.50 -9.85
N LEU A 411 3.92 35.69 -10.35
CA LEU A 411 4.78 36.86 -10.39
C LEU A 411 4.52 37.72 -9.16
N VAL A 412 5.56 38.10 -8.43
CA VAL A 412 5.42 38.98 -7.27
C VAL A 412 5.99 40.37 -7.58
N LEU A 413 5.12 41.37 -7.57
CA LEU A 413 5.45 42.78 -7.68
C LEU A 413 5.56 43.38 -6.27
N CYS A 414 6.78 43.66 -5.83
CA CYS A 414 7.01 44.25 -4.52
C CYS A 414 8.12 45.29 -4.58
N ASN A 415 7.81 46.52 -4.18
CA ASN A 415 8.84 47.55 -4.03
C ASN A 415 9.79 47.14 -2.88
N ASP A 416 11.07 46.89 -3.20
CA ASP A 416 12.05 46.45 -2.21
C ASP A 416 12.57 47.64 -1.39
N TYR A 417 11.79 48.04 -0.38
CA TYR A 417 12.25 48.96 0.65
C TYR A 417 12.81 48.16 1.84
N GLN A 418 14.13 48.29 2.07
CA GLN A 418 14.82 47.78 3.27
C GLN A 418 14.52 46.30 3.64
N GLN A 419 14.63 45.36 2.70
CA GLN A 419 14.48 43.90 2.92
C GLN A 419 13.06 43.43 3.29
N ILE A 420 12.07 44.31 3.31
CA ILE A 420 10.67 43.93 3.62
C ILE A 420 10.10 43.05 2.50
N GLY A 421 10.46 43.31 1.24
CA GLY A 421 10.06 42.47 0.11
C GLY A 421 10.60 41.03 0.22
N GLN A 422 11.84 40.86 0.65
CA GLN A 422 12.42 39.54 0.90
C GLN A 422 11.68 38.75 1.99
N ARG A 423 11.19 39.43 3.03
CA ARG A 423 10.36 38.78 4.08
C ARG A 423 9.00 38.35 3.54
N LEU A 424 8.39 39.18 2.69
CA LEU A 424 7.13 38.84 2.04
C LEU A 424 7.30 37.61 1.14
N ILE A 425 8.34 37.58 0.31
CA ILE A 425 8.66 36.45 -0.58
C ILE A 425 8.90 35.18 0.26
N LYS A 426 9.73 35.25 1.31
CA LYS A 426 9.94 34.11 2.21
C LYS A 426 8.64 33.62 2.86
N LYS A 427 7.76 34.53 3.28
CA LYS A 427 6.47 34.17 3.86
C LYS A 427 5.55 33.53 2.83
N LEU A 428 5.48 34.07 1.60
CA LEU A 428 4.71 33.48 0.50
C LEU A 428 5.25 32.09 0.14
N SER A 429 6.57 31.93 -0.01
CA SER A 429 7.19 30.65 -0.29
C SER A 429 6.96 29.63 0.83
N ALA A 430 6.96 30.05 2.09
CA ALA A 430 6.72 29.16 3.23
C ALA A 430 5.25 28.75 3.39
N VAL A 431 4.30 29.66 3.11
CA VAL A 431 2.87 29.41 3.27
C VAL A 431 2.29 28.67 2.05
N PHE A 432 2.79 28.94 0.85
CA PHE A 432 2.26 28.43 -0.41
C PHE A 432 3.23 27.52 -1.16
N SER A 433 4.21 26.91 -0.48
CA SER A 433 5.22 26.04 -1.09
C SER A 433 4.62 24.94 -1.96
N GLU A 434 3.47 24.39 -1.54
CA GLU A 434 2.80 23.26 -2.19
C GLU A 434 1.90 23.67 -3.36
N SER A 435 1.55 24.95 -3.50
CA SER A 435 0.50 25.38 -4.43
C SER A 435 0.92 26.50 -5.39
N LEU A 436 2.06 27.15 -5.13
CA LEU A 436 2.50 28.34 -5.84
C LEU A 436 4.01 28.29 -6.12
N LEU A 437 4.38 28.48 -7.38
CA LEU A 437 5.75 28.65 -7.84
C LEU A 437 6.00 30.15 -8.10
N ILE A 438 6.85 30.79 -7.30
CA ILE A 438 7.26 32.17 -7.56
C ILE A 438 8.23 32.16 -8.74
N SER A 439 7.75 32.51 -9.92
CA SER A 439 8.53 32.45 -11.17
C SER A 439 9.51 33.61 -11.28
N ASP A 440 9.12 34.79 -10.79
CA ASP A 440 9.97 35.98 -10.77
C ASP A 440 9.49 37.01 -9.73
N VAL A 441 10.39 37.90 -9.34
CA VAL A 441 10.14 38.98 -8.39
C VAL A 441 10.56 40.30 -9.02
N LEU A 442 9.58 41.17 -9.23
CA LEU A 442 9.80 42.47 -9.85
C LEU A 442 9.72 43.57 -8.80
N THR A 443 10.79 44.36 -8.73
CA THR A 443 10.95 45.47 -7.77
C THR A 443 10.64 46.84 -8.37
N HIS A 444 10.32 46.89 -9.66
CA HIS A 444 9.96 48.10 -10.39
C HIS A 444 8.45 48.19 -10.56
N THR A 445 7.90 49.41 -10.50
CA THR A 445 6.46 49.68 -10.66
C THR A 445 5.95 49.45 -12.09
N ALA A 446 6.84 49.37 -13.07
CA ALA A 446 6.52 49.09 -14.45
C ALA A 446 6.76 47.60 -14.76
N LEU A 447 5.74 46.94 -15.28
CA LEU A 447 5.84 45.56 -15.76
C LEU A 447 6.65 45.50 -17.06
N PRO A 448 7.55 44.51 -17.22
CA PRO A 448 8.23 44.28 -18.48
C PRO A 448 7.21 43.93 -19.59
N GLN A 449 7.46 44.42 -20.80
CA GLN A 449 6.74 44.01 -22.00
C GLN A 449 7.70 43.30 -22.97
N PRO A 450 7.44 42.02 -23.31
CA PRO A 450 6.33 41.17 -22.86
C PRO A 450 6.47 40.75 -21.39
N LEU A 451 5.33 40.50 -20.72
CA LEU A 451 5.33 39.90 -19.38
C LEU A 451 5.85 38.46 -19.45
N PRO A 452 6.57 37.99 -18.43
CA PRO A 452 6.82 36.56 -18.24
C PRO A 452 5.50 35.78 -18.16
N PRO A 453 5.44 34.54 -18.65
CA PRO A 453 4.27 33.69 -18.50
C PRO A 453 4.04 33.43 -17.01
N ALA A 454 2.86 33.83 -16.51
CA ALA A 454 2.43 33.65 -15.14
C ALA A 454 0.92 33.42 -15.08
N ASP A 455 0.44 32.80 -14.00
CA ASP A 455 -0.99 32.56 -13.78
C ASP A 455 -1.61 33.56 -12.81
N LEU A 456 -0.80 34.02 -11.85
CA LEU A 456 -1.17 34.96 -10.81
C LEU A 456 -0.12 36.07 -10.69
N VAL A 457 -0.58 37.30 -10.54
CA VAL A 457 0.26 38.45 -10.16
C VAL A 457 -0.17 38.93 -8.78
N LEU A 458 0.76 38.85 -7.82
CA LEU A 458 0.58 39.43 -6.50
C LEU A 458 1.35 40.75 -6.44
N SER A 459 0.67 41.83 -6.08
CA SER A 459 1.31 43.15 -6.04
C SER A 459 1.07 43.88 -4.74
N THR A 460 2.11 44.49 -4.17
CA THR A 460 1.95 45.42 -3.04
C THR A 460 1.60 46.86 -3.47
N ALA A 461 1.56 47.12 -4.78
CA ALA A 461 1.16 48.40 -5.36
C ALA A 461 0.10 48.22 -6.45
N PRO A 462 -0.78 49.21 -6.69
CA PRO A 462 -1.73 49.15 -7.79
C PRO A 462 -1.01 48.97 -9.14
N CYS A 463 -1.37 47.95 -9.91
CA CYS A 463 -0.85 47.71 -11.24
C CYS A 463 -1.99 47.72 -12.27
N ALA A 464 -1.84 48.49 -13.36
CA ALA A 464 -2.79 48.51 -14.46
C ALA A 464 -2.45 47.40 -15.46
N LEU A 465 -2.88 46.18 -15.17
CA LEU A 465 -2.77 45.05 -16.10
C LEU A 465 -3.92 45.09 -17.11
N GLN A 466 -3.60 45.15 -18.41
CA GLN A 466 -4.59 45.10 -19.51
C GLN A 466 -4.60 43.74 -20.25
N VAL A 467 -3.93 42.72 -19.71
CA VAL A 467 -3.76 41.43 -20.40
C VAL A 467 -4.62 40.36 -19.73
N GLN A 468 -5.80 40.08 -20.28
CA GLN A 468 -6.54 38.85 -19.96
C GLN A 468 -5.84 37.68 -20.68
N PRO A 469 -5.67 36.49 -20.05
CA PRO A 469 -6.39 35.97 -18.88
C PRO A 469 -5.63 36.04 -17.53
N LEU A 470 -4.65 36.94 -17.36
CA LEU A 470 -3.80 37.00 -16.16
C LEU A 470 -4.60 37.46 -14.92
N VAL A 471 -4.57 36.68 -13.83
CA VAL A 471 -5.25 37.03 -12.57
C VAL A 471 -4.37 37.96 -11.74
N TYR A 472 -4.95 39.07 -11.28
CA TYR A 472 -4.25 40.07 -10.47
C TYR A 472 -4.89 40.19 -9.09
N TYR A 473 -4.06 40.18 -8.04
CA TYR A 473 -4.51 40.48 -6.68
C TYR A 473 -3.53 41.40 -5.96
N GLN A 474 -4.08 42.50 -5.44
CA GLN A 474 -3.32 43.42 -4.61
C GLN A 474 -3.28 42.91 -3.17
N ILE A 475 -2.07 42.77 -2.64
CA ILE A 475 -1.79 42.32 -1.28
C ILE A 475 -1.19 43.45 -0.46
N ASP A 476 -1.35 43.37 0.86
CA ASP A 476 -0.65 44.28 1.75
C ASP A 476 0.84 43.91 1.86
N GLN A 477 1.68 44.91 2.13
CA GLN A 477 3.12 44.73 2.36
C GLN A 477 3.40 43.75 3.52
N PHE A 478 2.47 43.66 4.48
CA PHE A 478 2.44 42.65 5.52
C PHE A 478 1.27 41.71 5.28
N LEU A 479 1.57 40.51 4.78
CA LEU A 479 0.57 39.51 4.41
C LEU A 479 -0.38 39.22 5.58
N SER A 480 -1.65 39.63 5.44
CA SER A 480 -2.70 39.42 6.44
C SER A 480 -3.35 38.03 6.32
N GLU A 481 -4.11 37.59 7.33
CA GLU A 481 -4.89 36.35 7.19
C GLU A 481 -5.93 36.43 6.07
N LYS A 482 -6.47 37.61 5.82
CA LYS A 482 -7.43 37.85 4.73
C LYS A 482 -6.76 37.61 3.37
N ASP A 483 -5.54 38.13 3.19
CA ASP A 483 -4.78 37.91 1.96
C ASP A 483 -4.45 36.44 1.79
N ILE A 484 -4.03 35.75 2.85
CA ILE A 484 -3.73 34.32 2.78
C ILE A 484 -4.94 33.52 2.30
N ARG A 485 -6.12 33.75 2.90
CA ARG A 485 -7.36 33.07 2.50
C ARG A 485 -7.71 33.39 1.05
N ARG A 486 -7.64 34.66 0.65
CA ARG A 486 -7.99 35.05 -0.72
C ARG A 486 -7.01 34.49 -1.76
N ILE A 487 -5.72 34.42 -1.44
CA ILE A 487 -4.72 33.80 -2.32
C ILE A 487 -5.03 32.31 -2.51
N PHE A 488 -5.38 31.58 -1.45
CA PHE A 488 -5.81 30.17 -1.57
C PHE A 488 -7.03 30.01 -2.49
N GLU A 489 -8.06 30.85 -2.33
CA GLU A 489 -9.24 30.85 -3.20
C GLU A 489 -8.86 31.13 -4.66
N LEU A 490 -8.02 32.13 -4.90
CA LEU A 490 -7.56 32.48 -6.26
C LEU A 490 -6.76 31.35 -6.90
N ILE A 491 -5.90 30.68 -6.14
CA ILE A 491 -5.15 29.52 -6.62
C ILE A 491 -6.11 28.41 -7.07
N ASP A 492 -7.11 28.08 -6.26
CA ASP A 492 -8.12 27.05 -6.59
C ASP A 492 -8.95 27.45 -7.82
N GLU A 493 -9.40 28.71 -7.90
CA GLU A 493 -10.11 29.25 -9.06
C GLU A 493 -9.28 29.16 -10.35
N ILE A 494 -7.97 29.46 -10.27
CA ILE A 494 -7.04 29.39 -11.41
C ILE A 494 -6.84 27.93 -11.84
N LYS A 495 -6.59 27.02 -10.90
CA LYS A 495 -6.40 25.58 -11.18
C LYS A 495 -7.62 24.99 -11.88
N LYS A 496 -8.81 25.22 -11.32
CA LYS A 496 -10.08 24.77 -11.91
C LYS A 496 -10.27 25.31 -13.32
N ARG A 497 -10.02 26.60 -13.54
CA ARG A 497 -10.11 27.22 -14.87
C ARG A 497 -9.14 26.60 -15.86
N LYS A 498 -7.86 26.47 -15.50
CA LYS A 498 -6.84 25.84 -16.34
C LYS A 498 -7.21 24.41 -16.70
N MET A 499 -7.64 23.62 -15.71
CA MET A 499 -8.04 22.25 -15.92
C MET A 499 -9.27 22.16 -16.82
N LYS A 500 -10.25 23.04 -16.61
CA LYS A 500 -11.45 23.14 -17.44
C LYS A 500 -11.12 23.54 -18.88
N ASP A 501 -10.24 24.50 -19.09
CA ASP A 501 -9.80 24.93 -20.41
C ASP A 501 -9.00 23.83 -21.11
N PHE A 502 -8.08 23.18 -20.39
CA PHE A 502 -7.34 22.00 -20.86
C PHE A 502 -8.30 20.89 -21.29
N ILE A 503 -9.21 20.49 -20.41
CA ILE A 503 -10.21 19.45 -20.68
C ILE A 503 -11.10 19.85 -21.84
N ARG A 504 -11.58 21.10 -21.91
CA ARG A 504 -12.44 21.56 -23.01
C ARG A 504 -11.73 21.52 -24.37
N GLU A 505 -10.48 21.97 -24.42
CA GLU A 505 -9.68 21.96 -25.65
C GLU A 505 -9.35 20.53 -26.07
N LYS A 506 -9.01 19.66 -25.11
CA LYS A 506 -8.54 18.29 -25.37
C LYS A 506 -9.66 17.27 -25.49
N ILE A 507 -10.84 17.49 -24.90
CA ILE A 507 -11.97 16.56 -25.02
C ILE A 507 -12.33 16.37 -26.48
N LEU A 508 -12.45 17.45 -27.24
CA LEU A 508 -12.81 17.39 -28.67
C LEU A 508 -11.68 16.86 -29.54
N TYR A 509 -10.44 16.84 -29.01
CA TYR A 509 -9.29 16.30 -29.70
C TYR A 509 -9.19 14.77 -29.54
N PHE A 510 -9.44 14.24 -28.33
CA PHE A 510 -9.28 12.81 -28.05
C PHE A 510 -10.59 12.03 -28.08
N PHE A 511 -11.72 12.63 -27.75
CA PHE A 511 -13.00 11.94 -27.68
C PHE A 511 -13.86 12.35 -28.88
N HIS A 512 -14.40 11.35 -29.56
CA HIS A 512 -15.22 11.55 -30.75
C HIS A 512 -16.60 10.91 -30.61
N PRO A 513 -17.68 11.55 -31.12
CA PRO A 513 -19.04 11.03 -31.01
C PRO A 513 -19.25 9.63 -31.61
N ASP A 514 -18.53 9.32 -32.69
CA ASP A 514 -18.55 8.03 -33.39
C ASP A 514 -17.85 6.90 -32.61
N LEU A 515 -17.05 7.26 -31.60
CA LEU A 515 -16.36 6.34 -30.70
C LEU A 515 -17.00 6.27 -29.30
N PHE A 516 -18.21 6.83 -29.12
CA PHE A 516 -18.92 6.86 -27.85
C PHE A 516 -20.07 5.83 -27.83
N PHE A 517 -20.05 4.95 -26.83
CA PHE A 517 -21.01 3.85 -26.66
C PHE A 517 -21.69 3.91 -25.30
N ALA A 518 -22.89 4.52 -25.24
CA ALA A 518 -23.70 4.52 -24.04
C ALA A 518 -24.69 3.35 -23.99
N CYS A 519 -24.80 2.71 -22.82
CA CYS A 519 -25.80 1.68 -22.50
C CYS A 519 -25.82 0.50 -23.49
N ARG A 520 -24.70 0.21 -24.15
CA ARG A 520 -24.59 -0.89 -25.11
C ARG A 520 -24.36 -2.19 -24.35
N GLN A 521 -25.18 -3.20 -24.61
CA GLN A 521 -24.96 -4.50 -23.99
C GLN A 521 -23.85 -5.24 -24.74
N PHE A 522 -22.83 -5.65 -23.99
CA PHE A 522 -21.78 -6.55 -24.45
C PHE A 522 -21.93 -7.88 -23.74
N ALA A 523 -21.81 -8.98 -24.48
CA ALA A 523 -21.89 -10.32 -23.91
C ALA A 523 -20.65 -10.64 -23.06
N THR A 524 -19.47 -10.19 -23.52
CA THR A 524 -18.16 -10.45 -22.91
C THR A 524 -17.23 -9.25 -23.13
N HIS A 525 -16.10 -9.21 -22.41
CA HIS A 525 -15.04 -8.23 -22.71
C HIS A 525 -14.52 -8.35 -24.14
N THR A 526 -14.41 -9.55 -24.71
CA THR A 526 -13.95 -9.76 -26.09
C THR A 526 -14.88 -9.13 -27.12
N ASP A 527 -16.19 -9.18 -26.89
CA ASP A 527 -17.24 -8.54 -27.69
C ASP A 527 -17.14 -7.01 -27.58
N ALA A 528 -16.91 -6.48 -26.37
CA ALA A 528 -16.65 -5.06 -26.17
C ALA A 528 -15.42 -4.58 -26.95
N ILE A 529 -14.30 -5.31 -26.87
CA ILE A 529 -13.09 -4.99 -27.63
C ILE A 529 -13.39 -5.07 -29.14
N GLU A 530 -14.24 -5.97 -29.61
CA GLU A 530 -14.45 -6.22 -31.05
C GLU A 530 -15.18 -5.06 -31.67
N VAL A 531 -16.28 -4.67 -31.03
CA VAL A 531 -17.08 -3.53 -31.42
C VAL A 531 -16.27 -2.24 -31.40
N MET A 532 -15.50 -2.00 -30.33
CA MET A 532 -14.74 -0.76 -30.18
C MET A 532 -13.57 -0.68 -31.16
N CYS A 533 -12.80 -1.76 -31.34
CA CYS A 533 -11.73 -1.81 -32.36
C CYS A 533 -12.29 -1.65 -33.78
N ALA A 534 -13.43 -2.28 -34.10
CA ALA A 534 -14.06 -2.16 -35.40
C ALA A 534 -14.48 -0.71 -35.69
N ALA A 535 -15.02 0.01 -34.70
CA ALA A 535 -15.38 1.42 -34.84
C ALA A 535 -14.14 2.30 -35.04
N MET A 536 -13.07 2.09 -34.25
CA MET A 536 -11.81 2.83 -34.41
C MET A 536 -11.17 2.59 -35.78
N THR A 537 -11.24 1.36 -36.29
CA THR A 537 -10.71 1.01 -37.62
C THR A 537 -11.57 1.63 -38.73
N ALA A 538 -12.89 1.53 -38.62
CA ALA A 538 -13.82 2.10 -39.61
C ALA A 538 -13.75 3.64 -39.67
N GLY A 539 -13.50 4.29 -38.53
CA GLY A 539 -13.25 5.74 -38.44
C GLY A 539 -11.86 6.17 -38.91
N GLY A 540 -10.96 5.22 -39.23
CA GLY A 540 -9.61 5.48 -39.72
C GLY A 540 -8.62 5.95 -38.65
N TYR A 541 -8.93 5.74 -37.37
CA TYR A 541 -8.06 6.15 -36.26
C TYR A 541 -6.86 5.22 -36.06
N VAL A 542 -7.03 3.94 -36.41
CA VAL A 542 -6.06 2.85 -36.19
C VAL A 542 -5.89 1.98 -37.44
N ASP A 543 -4.86 1.14 -37.44
CA ASP A 543 -4.60 0.15 -38.48
C ASP A 543 -5.40 -1.16 -38.27
N GLU A 544 -5.48 -1.98 -39.32
CA GLU A 544 -6.26 -3.23 -39.32
C GLU A 544 -5.74 -4.27 -38.30
N ASP A 545 -4.47 -4.20 -37.91
CA ASP A 545 -3.85 -5.09 -36.93
C ASP A 545 -4.07 -4.64 -35.48
N TYR A 546 -4.67 -3.47 -35.25
CA TYR A 546 -4.88 -2.90 -33.91
C TYR A 546 -5.61 -3.86 -32.97
N ARG A 547 -6.62 -4.59 -33.47
CA ARG A 547 -7.33 -5.60 -32.67
C ARG A 547 -6.38 -6.69 -32.14
N GLN A 548 -5.47 -7.16 -32.98
CA GLN A 548 -4.51 -8.20 -32.60
C GLN A 548 -3.53 -7.70 -31.53
N GLN A 549 -3.14 -6.41 -31.62
CA GLN A 549 -2.29 -5.77 -30.64
C GLN A 549 -2.98 -5.66 -29.27
N ILE A 550 -4.27 -5.28 -29.24
CA ILE A 550 -5.07 -5.25 -28.00
C ILE A 550 -5.24 -6.66 -27.42
N ASP A 551 -5.59 -7.66 -28.23
CA ASP A 551 -5.74 -9.03 -27.75
C ASP A 551 -4.44 -9.60 -27.18
N TYR A 552 -3.30 -9.27 -27.81
CA TYR A 552 -1.98 -9.64 -27.30
C TYR A 552 -1.72 -9.00 -25.93
N HIS A 553 -2.02 -7.70 -25.77
CA HIS A 553 -1.92 -6.99 -24.51
C HIS A 553 -2.83 -7.59 -23.42
N GLU A 554 -4.14 -7.76 -23.70
CA GLU A 554 -5.11 -8.29 -22.72
C GLU A 554 -4.77 -9.70 -22.24
N LYS A 555 -4.15 -10.52 -23.11
CA LYS A 555 -3.70 -11.87 -22.74
C LYS A 555 -2.51 -11.85 -21.78
N LEU A 556 -1.62 -10.87 -21.92
CA LEU A 556 -0.44 -10.70 -21.08
C LEU A 556 -0.81 -10.05 -19.74
N SER A 557 -1.58 -8.96 -19.80
CA SER A 557 -1.99 -8.17 -18.64
C SER A 557 -3.39 -7.63 -18.89
N PRO A 558 -4.43 -8.19 -18.26
CA PRO A 558 -5.79 -7.67 -18.38
C PRO A 558 -5.84 -6.18 -18.02
N SER A 559 -6.46 -5.36 -18.86
CA SER A 559 -6.53 -3.89 -18.63
C SER A 559 -7.69 -3.45 -17.74
N ALA A 560 -8.32 -4.38 -17.02
CA ALA A 560 -9.41 -4.06 -16.10
C ALA A 560 -8.88 -3.74 -14.70
N TYR A 561 -9.31 -2.60 -14.19
CA TYR A 561 -8.97 -2.09 -12.87
C TYR A 561 -10.24 -1.65 -12.15
N GLY A 562 -10.74 -2.50 -11.25
CA GLY A 562 -12.00 -2.27 -10.56
C GLY A 562 -13.19 -2.23 -11.54
N ASN A 563 -13.84 -1.07 -11.61
CA ASN A 563 -14.99 -0.78 -12.46
C ASN A 563 -14.63 -0.13 -13.81
N ILE A 564 -13.35 0.01 -14.13
CA ILE A 564 -12.87 0.61 -15.38
C ILE A 564 -11.95 -0.37 -16.12
N ALA A 565 -11.98 -0.39 -17.46
CA ALA A 565 -10.94 -1.00 -18.28
C ALA A 565 -10.28 0.03 -19.20
N ILE A 566 -8.97 -0.13 -19.44
CA ILE A 566 -8.20 0.76 -20.30
C ILE A 566 -7.40 -0.04 -21.35
N PRO A 567 -8.05 -0.63 -22.36
CA PRO A 567 -7.35 -1.40 -23.39
C PRO A 567 -6.48 -0.49 -24.26
N HIS A 568 -5.21 -0.84 -24.44
CA HIS A 568 -4.25 -0.07 -25.24
C HIS A 568 -3.19 -1.01 -25.85
N PRO A 569 -2.61 -0.66 -27.02
CA PRO A 569 -1.52 -1.44 -27.61
C PRO A 569 -0.20 -1.18 -26.85
N LEU A 570 0.69 -2.18 -26.86
CA LEU A 570 2.04 -2.05 -26.28
C LEU A 570 2.97 -1.17 -27.14
N ASP A 571 2.80 -1.21 -28.46
CA ASP A 571 3.54 -0.38 -29.42
C ASP A 571 2.58 0.66 -30.03
N ASN A 572 2.74 1.93 -29.63
CA ASN A 572 1.92 3.03 -30.12
C ASN A 572 2.33 3.45 -31.56
N LYS A 573 1.84 2.71 -32.57
CA LYS A 573 1.89 3.10 -33.99
C LYS A 573 0.53 3.58 -34.49
N ALA A 574 -0.12 4.45 -33.72
CA ALA A 574 -1.42 4.99 -34.10
C ALA A 574 -1.34 5.98 -35.27
N LYS A 575 -2.38 6.00 -36.11
CA LYS A 575 -2.57 7.03 -37.15
C LYS A 575 -3.08 8.35 -36.58
N SER A 576 -3.93 8.27 -35.56
CA SER A 576 -4.43 9.43 -34.82
C SER A 576 -4.66 9.09 -33.35
N SER A 577 -4.61 10.14 -32.52
CA SER A 577 -4.87 10.05 -31.09
C SER A 577 -6.37 10.09 -30.85
N ALA A 578 -6.95 9.02 -30.33
CA ALA A 578 -8.38 8.89 -30.09
C ALA A 578 -8.68 7.93 -28.94
N ILE A 579 -9.78 8.18 -28.24
CA ILE A 579 -10.25 7.40 -27.11
C ILE A 579 -11.69 6.98 -27.39
N ALA A 580 -11.88 5.68 -27.57
CA ALA A 580 -13.21 5.09 -27.61
C ALA A 580 -13.70 4.84 -26.19
N VAL A 581 -14.92 5.28 -25.90
CA VAL A 581 -15.50 5.24 -24.55
C VAL A 581 -16.76 4.42 -24.56
N SER A 582 -16.84 3.46 -23.64
CA SER A 582 -18.08 2.77 -23.34
C SER A 582 -18.54 3.02 -21.91
N VAL A 583 -19.81 3.39 -21.75
CA VAL A 583 -20.46 3.65 -20.47
C VAL A 583 -21.62 2.68 -20.29
N ASN A 584 -21.49 1.75 -19.35
CA ASN A 584 -22.46 0.68 -19.14
C ASN A 584 -22.92 0.63 -17.67
N PRO A 585 -24.19 0.97 -17.38
CA PRO A 585 -24.75 0.86 -16.03
C PRO A 585 -24.73 -0.58 -15.49
N ARG A 586 -24.84 -1.56 -16.39
CA ARG A 586 -24.62 -2.97 -16.07
C ARG A 586 -23.18 -3.34 -16.42
N PRO A 587 -22.38 -3.83 -15.45
CA PRO A 587 -20.98 -4.11 -15.70
C PRO A 587 -20.79 -5.30 -16.65
N ILE A 588 -19.70 -5.24 -17.41
CA ILE A 588 -19.18 -6.30 -18.27
C ILE A 588 -18.20 -7.13 -17.44
N GLN A 589 -18.30 -8.46 -17.53
CA GLN A 589 -17.29 -9.34 -16.94
C GLN A 589 -15.97 -9.22 -17.72
N TRP A 590 -14.93 -8.69 -17.05
CA TRP A 590 -13.59 -8.49 -17.63
C TRP A 590 -12.53 -9.17 -16.77
N GLY A 591 -12.18 -10.40 -17.12
CA GLY A 591 -11.34 -11.24 -16.26
C GLY A 591 -12.00 -11.46 -14.89
N ALA A 592 -11.31 -11.11 -13.80
CA ALA A 592 -11.83 -11.16 -12.43
C ALA A 592 -12.68 -9.94 -12.04
N ASN A 593 -12.70 -8.89 -12.86
CA ASN A 593 -13.31 -7.59 -12.54
C ASN A 593 -14.68 -7.41 -13.22
N GLN A 594 -15.47 -6.47 -12.68
CA GLN A 594 -16.77 -6.05 -13.18
C GLN A 594 -16.66 -4.61 -13.69
N VAL A 595 -16.63 -4.43 -15.01
CA VAL A 595 -16.26 -3.15 -15.64
C VAL A 595 -17.50 -2.41 -16.15
N ASN A 596 -17.70 -1.19 -15.68
CA ASN A 596 -18.75 -0.29 -16.14
C ASN A 596 -18.27 0.70 -17.22
N LEU A 597 -17.00 1.11 -17.13
CA LEU A 597 -16.40 2.09 -18.05
C LEU A 597 -15.25 1.47 -18.82
N VAL A 598 -15.22 1.65 -20.14
CA VAL A 598 -14.10 1.19 -20.97
C VAL A 598 -13.52 2.39 -21.71
N PHE A 599 -12.23 2.66 -21.56
CA PHE A 599 -11.47 3.68 -22.28
C PHE A 599 -10.44 2.98 -23.18
N MET A 600 -10.79 2.73 -24.44
CA MET A 600 -9.87 2.12 -25.40
C MET A 600 -9.06 3.20 -26.11
N LEU A 601 -7.74 3.04 -26.12
CA LEU A 601 -6.82 4.12 -26.43
C LEU A 601 -6.01 3.88 -27.69
N SER A 602 -5.91 4.92 -28.51
CA SER A 602 -4.98 5.05 -29.63
C SER A 602 -4.25 6.39 -29.48
N LEU A 603 -2.91 6.40 -29.49
CA LEU A 603 -2.13 7.62 -29.25
C LEU A 603 -0.97 7.75 -30.23
N MET A 604 -0.85 8.93 -30.83
CA MET A 604 0.34 9.30 -31.59
C MET A 604 1.48 9.70 -30.66
N GLU A 605 2.71 9.45 -31.10
CA GLU A 605 3.92 9.77 -30.34
C GLU A 605 4.05 11.26 -29.95
N LYS A 606 3.55 12.18 -30.80
CA LYS A 606 3.56 13.63 -30.52
C LYS A 606 2.60 14.07 -29.41
N ASP A 607 1.61 13.24 -29.06
CA ASP A 607 0.58 13.58 -28.07
C ASP A 607 0.82 12.89 -26.72
N LYS A 608 1.96 12.19 -26.56
CA LYS A 608 2.33 11.46 -25.33
C LYS A 608 2.24 12.35 -24.08
N GLU A 609 2.79 13.57 -24.10
CA GLU A 609 2.73 14.49 -22.95
C GLU A 609 1.30 14.87 -22.53
N GLN A 610 0.37 14.94 -23.50
CA GLN A 610 -1.01 15.32 -23.22
C GLN A 610 -1.80 14.16 -22.59
N PHE A 611 -1.34 12.94 -22.78
CA PHE A 611 -2.01 11.72 -22.33
C PHE A 611 -1.91 11.51 -20.82
N SER A 612 -0.80 11.90 -20.17
CA SER A 612 -0.68 11.84 -18.70
C SER A 612 -1.82 12.60 -18.01
N ASN A 613 -2.24 13.74 -18.56
CA ASN A 613 -3.35 14.52 -17.99
C ASN A 613 -4.71 13.83 -18.18
N ILE A 614 -4.89 13.04 -19.25
CA ILE A 614 -6.10 12.24 -19.46
C ILE A 614 -6.15 11.10 -18.45
N PHE A 615 -5.00 10.50 -18.12
CA PHE A 615 -4.95 9.47 -17.09
C PHE A 615 -5.33 10.00 -15.71
N ASP A 616 -4.77 11.14 -15.31
CA ASP A 616 -5.13 11.78 -14.04
C ASP A 616 -6.63 12.04 -13.95
N PHE A 617 -7.22 12.42 -15.08
CA PHE A 617 -8.66 12.59 -15.22
C PHE A 617 -9.44 11.27 -15.05
N ILE A 618 -9.04 10.17 -15.70
CA ILE A 618 -9.68 8.86 -15.51
C ILE A 618 -9.59 8.43 -14.03
N VAL A 619 -8.43 8.61 -13.40
CA VAL A 619 -8.24 8.32 -11.96
C VAL A 619 -9.15 9.17 -11.09
N HIS A 620 -9.36 10.45 -11.43
CA HIS A 620 -10.27 11.31 -10.69
C HIS A 620 -11.71 10.78 -10.74
N ILE A 621 -12.19 10.38 -11.91
CA ILE A 621 -13.52 9.75 -12.07
C ILE A 621 -13.63 8.47 -11.22
N MET A 622 -12.56 7.67 -11.15
CA MET A 622 -12.56 6.44 -10.34
C MET A 622 -12.71 6.72 -8.84
N LYS A 623 -12.12 7.81 -8.35
CA LYS A 623 -12.09 8.12 -6.91
C LYS A 623 -13.35 8.83 -6.42
N ASP A 624 -14.02 9.59 -7.28
CA ASP A 624 -15.23 10.32 -6.90
C ASP A 624 -16.50 9.50 -7.16
N GLU A 625 -17.06 8.93 -6.09
CA GLU A 625 -18.32 8.17 -6.14
C GLU A 625 -19.50 8.97 -6.71
N GLU A 626 -19.55 10.29 -6.52
CA GLU A 626 -20.63 11.12 -7.04
C GLU A 626 -20.51 11.29 -8.55
N THR A 627 -19.30 11.60 -9.03
CA THR A 627 -19.00 11.68 -10.47
C THR A 627 -19.23 10.33 -11.14
N PHE A 628 -18.78 9.22 -10.55
CA PHE A 628 -19.02 7.88 -11.09
C PHE A 628 -20.52 7.57 -11.20
N ARG A 629 -21.32 7.93 -10.20
CA ARG A 629 -22.78 7.75 -10.24
C ARG A 629 -23.43 8.55 -11.37
N LYS A 630 -23.06 9.82 -11.52
CA LYS A 630 -23.55 10.67 -12.63
C LYS A 630 -23.13 10.11 -13.99
N MET A 631 -21.91 9.58 -14.08
CA MET A 631 -21.40 8.96 -15.31
C MET A 631 -22.26 7.76 -15.75
N MET A 632 -22.82 6.99 -14.80
CA MET A 632 -23.74 5.88 -15.11
C MET A 632 -25.12 6.32 -15.61
N GLU A 633 -25.47 7.61 -15.49
CA GLU A 633 -26.74 8.16 -15.99
C GLU A 633 -26.60 8.74 -17.42
N VAL A 634 -25.37 8.86 -17.93
CA VAL A 634 -25.10 9.46 -19.23
C VAL A 634 -25.56 8.55 -20.38
N THR A 635 -26.27 9.16 -21.33
CA THR A 635 -26.83 8.48 -22.50
C THR A 635 -26.37 9.04 -23.84
N SER A 636 -25.74 10.22 -23.85
CA SER A 636 -25.25 10.90 -25.06
C SER A 636 -23.82 11.42 -24.91
N PHE A 637 -23.17 11.68 -26.05
CA PHE A 637 -21.81 12.22 -26.07
C PHE A 637 -21.77 13.66 -25.50
N GLU A 638 -22.83 14.44 -25.73
CA GLU A 638 -22.97 15.80 -25.19
C GLU A 638 -23.10 15.79 -23.67
N GLU A 639 -23.87 14.84 -23.11
CA GLU A 639 -23.97 14.64 -21.66
C GLU A 639 -22.63 14.18 -21.07
N PHE A 640 -21.93 13.26 -21.74
CA PHE A 640 -20.59 12.82 -21.35
C PHE A 640 -19.64 14.01 -21.25
N THR A 641 -19.45 14.74 -22.36
CA THR A 641 -18.53 15.88 -22.43
C THR A 641 -18.91 17.00 -21.48
N SER A 642 -20.20 17.27 -21.28
CA SER A 642 -20.68 18.25 -20.31
C SER A 642 -20.38 17.83 -18.87
N LEU A 643 -20.57 16.55 -18.55
CA LEU A 643 -20.22 16.00 -17.24
C LEU A 643 -18.72 16.14 -16.99
N LEU A 644 -17.88 15.79 -17.97
CA LEU A 644 -16.42 15.90 -17.84
C LEU A 644 -15.97 17.34 -17.58
N VAL A 645 -16.56 18.32 -18.27
CA VAL A 645 -16.27 19.75 -18.07
C VAL A 645 -16.82 20.26 -16.74
N SER A 646 -17.86 19.63 -16.18
CA SER A 646 -18.47 20.02 -14.91
C SER A 646 -17.76 19.49 -13.67
N CYS A 647 -16.87 18.50 -13.81
CA CYS A 647 -16.03 18.00 -12.73
C CYS A 647 -15.01 19.03 -12.22
N TYR A 648 -14.86 20.17 -12.92
CA TYR A 648 -13.88 21.23 -12.61
C TYR A 648 -14.47 22.65 -12.58
#